data_AF-A0A8J4VBA6-F1
#
_entry.id   AF-A0A8J4VBA6-F1
#
_cell.length_a   1.000
_cell.length_b   1.000
_cell.length_c   1.000
_cell.angle_alpha   90.00
_cell.angle_beta   90.00
_cell.angle_gamma   90.00
#
_symmetry.space_group_name_H-M   'P 1'
#
loop_
_entity.id
_entity.type
_entity.pdbx_description
1 polymer ?
#
loop_
_entity_poly.entity_id
_entity_poly.type
_entity_poly.pdbx_seq_one_letter_code
_entity_poly.pdbx_strand_id
1 'polypeptide(L)'
;MVNRIPFLLVSSVDNVYFKFFGHTEAPPLKNNSIHIWVRHYSGDMGQMIFPFAYNTFEVSTKEEVLEFRAYVNSIRIGCTVAIAINCKLEYSDQESKKLLLETFGLFGGSKISFHGADNPYYCLLSYKGEVVGNAIEAYGNKLVKVEKEVGKNKDWDTKLIEIFNYGPPNSHSLPNADTQLLINGFLSTFTISGKRIKYKVGINVVTFTISYEMEVEKIRAFDTDSDPNESKKLAAYLKGIDVTALTLIFTVGETRGHLSKDVNKNIKLFGSKLFGDYCQNSHNTCWFLFGRKDSKYSFESTSTTSSCSGSYYFTLSRPDIDKEYEDVDDSNLYLWATSNNHTTYYKMTNIFGDIRSKYFFEYTSGFAYVNVDLNDCTVSTDVFDGFDIAPRMVSRIENTPIGNLVMVLSNNLDSSFTMTEELIDAFSTIGSSSIEITKGSPYCLIGRKGSSGGCSPELSSLTGPVSLLANFKFKNHLLKPFMEIKSISFSSESSSSFYLNRNKITAFTHKVGINILVIDNVYGTILFSKNFNTVESDDDSVELANVIRSLPSGSIVAIATQGASTNKLNIHLRQAIDECFRGELCENQSSLIYRLKGSGSYCAIGQVITNGETPIFSESLSLAGKPTTCSLRCQLKYLFQNVPGNKFTVASKGGSDGNGCGGAQITINGTEIIGANGPTLPIDGLNVVVLKHLETKPIIHQYKVLEDENLWFSFYQMVNDLPKGSSVLVAIQKSMGTMSGLNRYYKKTSFRMIGGALYNNTLYNFASYAIIGRKGIAPSNAHELRCDQSSLLSISSWEPQYKPRGDQVNLIGVHSIFSVPVFEELMKLSPVPVKTIKPNTEKYNTKCTIN
;
A
#
# COMPACT_ATOMS: atom_id res chain seq x y z
N MET A 1 25.68 -26.32 -6.88
CA MET A 1 25.51 -25.84 -5.51
C MET A 1 25.15 -24.36 -5.56
N VAL A 2 23.92 -24.00 -5.19
CA VAL A 2 23.54 -22.59 -5.08
C VAL A 2 24.16 -22.08 -3.80
N ASN A 3 25.11 -21.14 -3.87
CA ASN A 3 25.75 -20.54 -2.69
C ASN A 3 24.68 -19.84 -1.84
N ARG A 4 24.12 -20.56 -0.86
CA ARG A 4 23.25 -20.02 0.17
C ARG A 4 24.12 -19.27 1.17
N ILE A 5 23.70 -18.07 1.53
CA ILE A 5 24.44 -17.18 2.41
C ILE A 5 23.76 -17.26 3.78
N PRO A 6 24.39 -17.89 4.80
CA PRO A 6 23.80 -17.96 6.12
C PRO A 6 23.99 -16.64 6.87
N PHE A 7 22.89 -16.15 7.43
CA PHE A 7 22.86 -15.09 8.42
C PHE A 7 22.58 -15.74 9.76
N LEU A 8 23.34 -15.41 10.79
CA LEU A 8 23.09 -15.87 12.15
C LEU A 8 23.18 -14.66 13.08
N LEU A 9 22.09 -14.36 13.78
CA LEU A 9 22.06 -13.34 14.82
C LEU A 9 21.77 -14.01 16.16
N VAL A 10 22.59 -13.70 17.17
CA VAL A 10 22.51 -14.30 18.50
C VAL A 10 22.46 -13.20 19.56
N SER A 11 21.58 -13.38 20.54
CA SER A 11 21.48 -12.54 21.75
C SER A 11 21.39 -13.39 23.01
N SER A 12 22.16 -13.03 24.03
CA SER A 12 22.23 -13.66 25.36
C SER A 12 22.78 -12.67 26.39
N VAL A 13 22.82 -13.06 27.67
CA VAL A 13 23.39 -12.24 28.77
C VAL A 13 24.77 -11.71 28.40
N ASP A 14 25.66 -12.62 27.96
CA ASP A 14 27.09 -12.36 27.86
C ASP A 14 27.53 -12.05 26.43
N ASN A 15 26.63 -12.20 25.45
CA ASN A 15 26.99 -12.12 24.04
C ASN A 15 25.84 -11.62 23.18
N VAL A 16 26.15 -10.62 22.36
CA VAL A 16 25.39 -10.24 21.17
C VAL A 16 26.36 -10.27 20.01
N TYR A 17 26.06 -11.07 18.99
CA TYR A 17 26.86 -11.06 17.78
C TYR A 17 26.03 -11.33 16.55
N PHE A 18 26.49 -10.76 15.45
CA PHE A 18 25.93 -10.97 14.12
C PHE A 18 26.99 -11.61 13.23
N LYS A 19 26.65 -12.78 12.67
CA LYS A 19 27.51 -13.54 11.77
C LYS A 19 26.96 -13.50 10.35
N PHE A 20 27.82 -13.09 9.42
CA PHE A 20 27.54 -12.97 7.99
C PHE A 20 28.75 -13.50 7.21
N PHE A 21 28.54 -14.49 6.32
CA PHE A 21 29.62 -15.11 5.53
C PHE A 21 30.82 -15.64 6.33
N GLY A 22 30.59 -16.12 7.55
CA GLY A 22 31.70 -16.61 8.40
C GLY A 22 32.40 -15.52 9.20
N HIS A 23 32.16 -14.24 8.90
CA HIS A 23 32.61 -13.10 9.70
C HIS A 23 31.61 -12.85 10.84
N THR A 24 32.14 -12.60 12.03
CA THR A 24 31.35 -12.33 13.23
C THR A 24 31.68 -10.93 13.71
N GLU A 25 30.66 -10.09 13.85
CA GLU A 25 30.76 -8.82 14.55
C GLU A 25 30.12 -8.98 15.94
N ALA A 26 30.90 -8.74 16.99
CA ALA A 26 30.49 -8.83 18.38
C ALA A 26 30.80 -7.48 19.06
N PRO A 27 29.88 -6.51 18.99
CA PRO A 27 30.09 -5.20 19.59
C PRO A 27 30.10 -5.29 21.12
N PRO A 28 30.69 -4.30 21.81
CA PRO A 28 30.60 -4.23 23.27
C PRO A 28 29.14 -4.12 23.70
N LEU A 29 28.77 -4.92 24.70
CA LEU A 29 27.42 -4.90 25.26
C LEU A 29 27.19 -3.58 25.97
N LYS A 30 26.09 -2.91 25.61
CA LYS A 30 25.54 -1.79 26.38
C LYS A 30 24.25 -2.28 27.02
N ASN A 31 24.13 -2.06 28.32
CA ASN A 31 22.89 -2.38 29.03
C ASN A 31 21.76 -1.48 28.51
N ASN A 32 20.52 -2.00 28.52
CA ASN A 32 19.31 -1.27 28.12
C ASN A 32 19.32 -0.72 26.70
N SER A 33 19.95 -1.44 25.76
CA SER A 33 20.13 -0.95 24.40
C SER A 33 19.60 -1.88 23.31
N ILE A 34 19.20 -1.26 22.20
CA ILE A 34 18.85 -1.91 20.94
C ILE A 34 20.10 -1.88 20.06
N HIS A 35 20.58 -3.06 19.70
CA HIS A 35 21.69 -3.25 18.77
C HIS A 35 21.13 -3.45 17.36
N ILE A 36 21.50 -2.60 16.41
CA ILE A 36 20.98 -2.67 15.04
C ILE A 36 22.12 -2.68 14.02
N TRP A 37 22.09 -3.68 13.14
CA TRP A 37 22.93 -3.79 11.95
C TRP A 37 22.11 -3.49 10.72
N VAL A 38 22.54 -2.50 9.94
CA VAL A 38 21.89 -2.12 8.68
C VAL A 38 22.85 -2.40 7.54
N ARG A 39 22.42 -3.18 6.55
CA ARG A 39 23.30 -3.55 5.45
C ARG A 39 23.78 -2.32 4.67
N HIS A 40 25.09 -2.23 4.50
CA HIS A 40 25.78 -1.27 3.67
C HIS A 40 25.86 -1.78 2.22
N TYR A 41 25.54 -0.90 1.28
CA TYR A 41 25.76 -1.09 -0.16
C TYR A 41 26.92 -0.21 -0.63
N SER A 42 28.13 -0.48 -0.16
CA SER A 42 29.34 0.03 -0.81
C SER A 42 29.67 -0.90 -1.99
N GLY A 43 29.91 -0.33 -3.17
CA GLY A 43 30.26 -1.07 -4.40
C GLY A 43 31.54 -1.89 -4.28
N ASP A 44 32.42 -1.51 -3.34
CA ASP A 44 33.72 -2.15 -3.16
C ASP A 44 33.62 -3.40 -2.24
N MET A 45 32.88 -4.42 -2.67
CA MET A 45 32.89 -5.74 -2.02
C MET A 45 34.28 -6.41 -2.04
N GLY A 46 35.24 -5.86 -2.79
CA GLY A 46 36.62 -6.34 -2.82
C GLY A 46 37.40 -6.13 -1.52
N GLN A 47 36.97 -5.24 -0.62
CA GLN A 47 37.71 -4.92 0.61
C GLN A 47 36.90 -4.96 1.92
N MET A 48 35.56 -4.95 1.88
CA MET A 48 34.77 -5.02 3.13
C MET A 48 34.55 -6.47 3.59
N ILE A 49 35.19 -6.81 4.72
CA ILE A 49 35.03 -8.09 5.44
C ILE A 49 33.61 -8.22 6.04
N PHE A 50 32.91 -7.12 6.33
CA PHE A 50 31.54 -7.11 6.88
C PHE A 50 30.71 -5.92 6.36
N PRO A 51 29.63 -6.12 5.59
CA PRO A 51 28.92 -5.04 4.91
C PRO A 51 27.72 -4.51 5.73
N PHE A 52 27.89 -4.24 7.02
CA PHE A 52 26.81 -3.72 7.86
C PHE A 52 27.27 -2.54 8.73
N ALA A 53 26.41 -1.52 8.83
CA ALA A 53 26.52 -0.43 9.77
C ALA A 53 26.00 -0.92 11.10
N TYR A 54 26.81 -0.81 12.14
CA TYR A 54 26.36 -1.08 13.50
C TYR A 54 26.02 0.24 14.21
N ASN A 55 24.82 0.30 14.80
CA ASN A 55 24.41 1.37 15.69
C ASN A 55 23.77 0.80 16.97
N THR A 56 23.74 1.61 18.02
CA THR A 56 23.18 1.24 19.33
C THR A 56 22.33 2.37 19.87
N PHE A 57 21.14 2.04 20.37
CA PHE A 57 20.19 3.02 20.90
C PHE A 57 19.78 2.61 22.31
N GLU A 58 19.93 3.50 23.28
CA GLU A 58 19.23 3.38 24.56
C GLU A 58 17.76 3.77 24.31
N VAL A 59 16.79 3.13 24.98
CA VAL A 59 15.34 3.37 24.77
C VAL A 59 14.55 3.41 26.08
N SER A 60 15.15 4.03 27.09
CA SER A 60 14.58 4.22 28.42
C SER A 60 13.59 5.40 28.46
N THR A 61 13.83 6.45 27.66
CA THR A 61 13.00 7.66 27.59
C THR A 61 12.19 7.74 26.29
N LYS A 62 11.15 8.59 26.26
CA LYS A 62 10.34 8.80 25.06
C LYS A 62 11.17 9.43 23.93
N GLU A 63 12.03 10.37 24.30
CA GLU A 63 12.95 11.08 23.39
C GLU A 63 13.92 10.10 22.72
N GLU A 64 14.45 9.14 23.47
CA GLU A 64 15.29 8.05 22.96
C GLU A 64 14.53 7.12 21.99
N VAL A 65 13.26 6.78 22.28
CA VAL A 65 12.43 6.01 21.34
C VAL A 65 12.18 6.80 20.06
N LEU A 66 11.97 8.12 20.16
CA LEU A 66 11.84 9.00 19.00
C LEU A 66 13.13 9.08 18.18
N GLU A 67 14.29 9.13 18.84
CA GLU A 67 15.60 9.07 18.17
C GLU A 67 15.78 7.75 17.41
N PHE A 68 15.50 6.61 18.05
CA PHE A 68 15.53 5.31 17.40
C PHE A 68 14.56 5.26 16.20
N ARG A 69 13.34 5.79 16.35
CA ARG A 69 12.36 5.86 15.27
C ARG A 69 12.83 6.75 14.12
N ALA A 70 13.44 7.90 14.41
CA ALA A 70 14.03 8.77 13.40
C ALA A 70 15.15 8.07 12.62
N TYR A 71 16.00 7.30 13.31
CA TYR A 71 16.99 6.44 12.65
C TYR A 71 16.35 5.36 11.78
N VAL A 72 15.30 4.68 12.25
CA VAL A 72 14.57 3.69 11.45
C VAL A 72 13.92 4.33 10.20
N ASN A 73 13.41 5.56 10.33
CA ASN A 73 12.86 6.32 9.21
C ASN A 73 13.94 6.72 8.20
N SER A 74 15.19 6.97 8.62
CA SER A 74 16.31 7.25 7.70
C SER A 74 16.89 6.02 7.02
N ILE A 75 16.66 4.82 7.56
CA ILE A 75 17.07 3.57 6.88
C ILE A 75 16.38 3.50 5.52
N ARG A 76 17.13 3.12 4.49
CA ARG A 76 16.59 2.99 3.15
C ARG A 76 15.61 1.81 3.04
N ILE A 77 14.57 2.00 2.24
CA ILE A 77 13.57 0.97 1.93
C ILE A 77 14.23 -0.27 1.32
N GLY A 78 13.84 -1.46 1.78
CA GLY A 78 14.38 -2.74 1.32
C GLY A 78 15.78 -3.06 1.86
N CYS A 79 16.41 -2.19 2.67
CA CYS A 79 17.66 -2.52 3.33
C CYS A 79 17.46 -3.67 4.32
N THR A 80 18.38 -4.64 4.30
CA THR A 80 18.42 -5.73 5.28
C THR A 80 18.82 -5.17 6.65
N VAL A 81 18.08 -5.56 7.67
CA VAL A 81 18.28 -5.12 9.05
C VAL A 81 18.32 -6.34 9.96
N ALA A 82 19.29 -6.37 10.86
CA ALA A 82 19.36 -7.30 11.98
C ALA A 82 19.26 -6.49 13.28
N ILE A 83 18.42 -6.92 14.22
CA ILE A 83 18.23 -6.24 15.52
C ILE A 83 18.37 -7.26 16.63
N ALA A 84 19.21 -6.96 17.62
CA ALA A 84 19.32 -7.73 18.84
C ALA A 84 19.07 -6.85 20.06
N ILE A 85 18.40 -7.42 21.06
CA ILE A 85 18.20 -6.84 22.38
C ILE A 85 18.65 -7.90 23.38
N ASN A 86 19.51 -7.54 24.32
CA ASN A 86 20.10 -8.45 25.31
C ASN A 86 19.71 -8.15 26.76
N CYS A 87 18.71 -7.30 26.94
CA CYS A 87 18.31 -6.79 28.23
C CYS A 87 16.80 -6.55 28.26
N LYS A 88 16.26 -6.44 29.47
CA LYS A 88 14.91 -5.92 29.67
C LYS A 88 14.88 -4.46 29.24
N LEU A 89 13.98 -4.10 28.33
CA LEU A 89 13.71 -2.72 27.97
C LEU A 89 12.72 -2.20 29.00
N GLU A 90 13.13 -1.17 29.74
CA GLU A 90 12.26 -0.47 30.69
C GLU A 90 11.61 0.69 29.97
N TYR A 91 10.29 0.62 29.80
CA TYR A 91 9.53 1.65 29.13
C TYR A 91 9.15 2.74 30.13
N SER A 92 9.43 3.99 29.80
CA SER A 92 8.99 5.15 30.58
C SER A 92 7.45 5.24 30.67
N ASP A 93 6.74 4.84 29.62
CA ASP A 93 5.27 4.87 29.56
C ASP A 93 4.68 3.94 28.46
N GLN A 94 3.36 3.79 28.42
CA GLN A 94 2.67 2.94 27.44
C GLN A 94 2.72 3.47 25.99
N GLU A 95 2.74 4.79 25.79
CA GLU A 95 2.87 5.39 24.45
C GLU A 95 4.27 5.13 23.89
N SER A 96 5.32 5.24 24.71
CA SER A 96 6.69 4.90 24.32
C SER A 96 6.81 3.42 23.91
N LYS A 97 6.16 2.51 24.66
CA LYS A 97 6.09 1.09 24.28
C LYS A 97 5.36 0.91 22.94
N LYS A 98 4.19 1.52 22.76
CA LYS A 98 3.41 1.46 21.51
C LYS A 98 4.22 2.00 20.32
N LEU A 99 4.88 3.14 20.49
CA LEU A 99 5.73 3.77 19.48
C LEU A 99 6.87 2.85 19.04
N LEU A 100 7.51 2.16 19.99
CA LEU A 100 8.55 1.18 19.71
C LEU A 100 7.98 -0.01 18.92
N LEU A 101 6.86 -0.57 19.36
CA LEU A 101 6.22 -1.69 18.67
C LEU A 101 5.86 -1.34 17.22
N GLU A 102 5.32 -0.15 16.98
CA GLU A 102 5.04 0.35 15.62
C GLU A 102 6.31 0.53 14.80
N THR A 103 7.40 0.98 15.42
CA THR A 103 8.70 1.15 14.76
C THR A 103 9.28 -0.20 14.30
N PHE A 104 9.22 -1.24 15.13
CA PHE A 104 9.60 -2.60 14.74
C PHE A 104 8.68 -3.17 13.65
N GLY A 105 7.41 -2.74 13.62
CA GLY A 105 6.46 -3.05 12.55
C GLY A 105 6.93 -2.61 11.16
N LEU A 106 7.76 -1.56 11.05
CA LEU A 106 8.37 -1.13 9.77
C LEU A 106 9.39 -2.13 9.22
N PHE A 107 9.88 -3.05 10.06
CA PHE A 107 10.71 -4.19 9.65
C PHE A 107 9.91 -5.48 9.56
N GLY A 108 8.58 -5.42 9.62
CA GLY A 108 7.74 -6.60 9.68
C GLY A 108 7.78 -7.34 11.01
N GLY A 109 8.32 -6.73 12.08
CA GLY A 109 8.35 -7.31 13.42
C GLY A 109 6.97 -7.28 14.07
N SER A 110 6.61 -8.35 14.76
CA SER A 110 5.43 -8.40 15.63
C SER A 110 5.81 -8.91 17.02
N LYS A 111 6.65 -9.95 17.11
CA LYS A 111 6.98 -10.65 18.36
C LYS A 111 7.71 -9.81 19.41
N ILE A 112 8.17 -8.60 19.07
CA ILE A 112 8.71 -7.64 20.04
C ILE A 112 7.75 -7.35 21.21
N SER A 113 6.44 -7.54 21.02
CA SER A 113 5.46 -7.42 22.11
C SER A 113 5.61 -8.45 23.23
N PHE A 114 6.26 -9.60 22.95
CA PHE A 114 6.54 -10.65 23.94
C PHE A 114 7.84 -10.42 24.71
N HIS A 115 8.63 -9.44 24.27
CA HIS A 115 9.82 -8.99 24.99
C HIS A 115 9.43 -8.31 26.30
N GLY A 116 10.16 -8.61 27.37
CA GLY A 116 9.87 -8.10 28.70
C GLY A 116 10.73 -8.75 29.78
N ALA A 117 10.30 -8.65 31.04
CA ALA A 117 11.04 -9.19 32.18
C ALA A 117 11.31 -10.70 32.06
N ASP A 118 10.32 -11.46 31.58
CA ASP A 118 10.42 -12.90 31.41
C ASP A 118 11.12 -13.31 30.10
N ASN A 119 11.32 -12.37 29.17
CA ASN A 119 11.96 -12.60 27.88
C ASN A 119 12.89 -11.43 27.52
N PRO A 120 14.01 -11.24 28.24
CA PRO A 120 14.93 -10.12 28.02
C PRO A 120 15.69 -10.19 26.69
N TYR A 121 15.79 -11.36 26.07
CA TYR A 121 16.50 -11.54 24.81
C TYR A 121 15.53 -11.50 23.64
N TYR A 122 15.88 -10.75 22.60
CA TYR A 122 15.13 -10.68 21.35
C TYR A 122 16.08 -10.54 20.16
N CYS A 123 15.75 -11.21 19.07
CA CYS A 123 16.45 -11.13 17.80
C CYS A 123 15.44 -10.97 16.66
N LEU A 124 15.73 -10.07 15.72
CA LEU A 124 14.98 -9.87 14.48
C LEU A 124 15.93 -9.83 13.29
N LEU A 125 15.56 -10.50 12.21
CA LEU A 125 16.23 -10.40 10.92
C LEU A 125 15.19 -10.19 9.81
N SER A 126 15.27 -9.03 9.14
CA SER A 126 14.27 -8.60 8.16
C SER A 126 14.80 -7.56 7.18
N TYR A 127 13.92 -6.82 6.52
CA TYR A 127 14.21 -5.63 5.74
C TYR A 127 13.20 -4.51 6.02
N LYS A 128 13.58 -3.26 5.75
CA LYS A 128 12.65 -2.12 5.87
C LYS A 128 11.54 -2.21 4.82
N GLY A 129 10.28 -2.09 5.28
CA GLY A 129 9.09 -2.24 4.46
C GLY A 129 8.58 -3.68 4.36
N GLU A 130 9.06 -4.61 5.18
CA GLU A 130 8.50 -5.97 5.26
C GLU A 130 7.10 -5.94 5.89
N VAL A 131 6.24 -6.89 5.51
CA VAL A 131 4.89 -7.02 6.08
C VAL A 131 4.96 -7.36 7.56
N VAL A 132 4.11 -6.75 8.38
CA VAL A 132 4.02 -7.03 9.81
C VAL A 132 3.82 -8.53 10.08
N GLY A 133 4.64 -9.07 10.97
CA GLY A 133 4.73 -10.49 11.32
C GLY A 133 5.35 -11.39 10.25
N ASN A 134 6.05 -10.83 9.25
CA ASN A 134 6.87 -11.60 8.32
C ASN A 134 8.36 -11.61 8.65
N ALA A 135 8.81 -10.77 9.59
CA ALA A 135 10.18 -10.81 10.09
C ALA A 135 10.52 -12.19 10.68
N ILE A 136 11.80 -12.56 10.62
CA ILE A 136 12.29 -13.74 11.35
C ILE A 136 12.66 -13.26 12.75
N GLU A 137 11.85 -13.66 13.72
CA GLU A 137 11.95 -13.20 15.10
C GLU A 137 12.05 -14.38 16.07
N ALA A 138 12.88 -14.20 17.09
CA ALA A 138 12.93 -15.08 18.25
C ALA A 138 13.09 -14.25 19.53
N TYR A 139 12.60 -14.77 20.65
CA TYR A 139 12.69 -14.15 21.97
C TYR A 139 12.79 -15.22 23.07
N GLY A 140 13.24 -14.85 24.26
CA GLY A 140 13.33 -15.78 25.39
C GLY A 140 14.13 -15.24 26.58
N ASN A 141 14.27 -16.09 27.61
CA ASN A 141 15.11 -15.87 28.80
C ASN A 141 16.47 -16.57 28.76
N LYS A 142 16.79 -17.21 27.65
CA LYS A 142 18.08 -17.87 27.38
C LYS A 142 18.63 -17.34 26.07
N LEU A 143 19.74 -17.91 25.61
CA LEU A 143 20.28 -17.63 24.29
C LEU A 143 19.20 -17.76 23.20
N VAL A 144 18.96 -16.66 22.51
CA VAL A 144 18.03 -16.54 21.39
C VAL A 144 18.84 -16.44 20.11
N LYS A 145 18.45 -17.21 19.09
CA LYS A 145 19.06 -17.14 17.76
C LYS A 145 18.02 -17.09 16.66
N VAL A 146 18.32 -16.33 15.62
CA VAL A 146 17.60 -16.36 14.35
C VAL A 146 18.58 -16.62 13.22
N GLU A 147 18.16 -17.45 12.28
CA GLU A 147 18.95 -17.82 11.10
C GLU A 147 18.10 -17.58 9.86
N LYS A 148 18.70 -16.97 8.82
CA LYS A 148 18.06 -16.80 7.51
C LYS A 148 19.04 -17.17 6.42
N GLU A 149 18.59 -18.00 5.50
CA GLU A 149 19.26 -18.13 4.22
C GLU A 149 18.76 -17.01 3.31
N VAL A 150 19.60 -16.02 3.03
CA VAL A 150 19.27 -15.04 1.99
C VAL A 150 19.75 -15.64 0.69
N GLY A 151 18.81 -15.93 -0.21
CA GLY A 151 19.15 -16.26 -1.60
C GLY A 151 20.01 -15.13 -2.17
N LYS A 152 20.85 -15.42 -3.18
CA LYS A 152 21.45 -14.36 -3.99
C LYS A 152 20.29 -13.58 -4.64
N ASN A 153 19.78 -12.57 -3.95
CA ASN A 153 18.68 -11.74 -4.43
C ASN A 153 19.21 -11.02 -5.66
N LYS A 154 18.72 -11.42 -6.83
CA LYS A 154 19.18 -10.93 -8.13
C LYS A 154 18.60 -9.56 -8.49
N ASP A 155 17.68 -9.03 -7.68
CA ASP A 155 16.77 -7.95 -8.11
C ASP A 155 16.86 -6.67 -7.24
N TRP A 156 18.00 -6.39 -6.60
CA TRP A 156 18.24 -5.14 -5.83
C TRP A 156 18.51 -3.91 -6.74
N ASP A 157 17.82 -3.83 -7.87
CA ASP A 157 18.11 -2.87 -8.94
C ASP A 157 17.62 -1.44 -8.68
N THR A 158 16.87 -1.20 -7.60
CA THR A 158 16.52 0.18 -7.21
C THR A 158 17.76 0.87 -6.68
N LYS A 159 18.05 2.07 -7.20
CA LYS A 159 19.04 3.05 -6.71
C LYS A 159 18.30 4.20 -6.06
N LEU A 160 18.87 4.73 -4.98
CA LEU A 160 18.35 5.89 -4.27
C LEU A 160 19.41 6.99 -4.34
N ILE A 161 19.01 8.18 -4.75
CA ILE A 161 19.84 9.38 -4.62
C ILE A 161 19.03 10.40 -3.86
N GLU A 162 19.56 10.90 -2.76
CA GLU A 162 18.95 11.96 -1.96
C GLU A 162 19.85 13.19 -2.02
N ILE A 163 19.24 14.34 -2.21
CA ILE A 163 19.89 15.63 -2.38
C ILE A 163 19.33 16.52 -1.30
N PHE A 164 20.18 17.00 -0.41
CA PHE A 164 19.86 18.02 0.58
C PHE A 164 20.71 19.24 0.26
N ASN A 165 20.09 20.27 -0.30
CA ASN A 165 20.79 21.50 -0.62
C ASN A 165 20.45 22.57 0.41
N TYR A 166 21.42 22.98 1.21
CA TYR A 166 21.27 24.05 2.20
C TYR A 166 21.86 25.35 1.63
N GLY A 167 21.03 26.37 1.49
CA GLY A 167 21.47 27.74 1.28
C GLY A 167 22.22 28.28 2.51
N PRO A 168 23.06 29.31 2.34
CA PRO A 168 23.74 29.93 3.47
C PRO A 168 22.69 30.49 4.45
N PRO A 169 22.81 30.24 5.77
CA PRO A 169 22.04 31.01 6.73
C PRO A 169 22.38 32.49 6.54
N ASN A 170 21.42 33.38 6.76
CA ASN A 170 21.55 34.84 6.63
C ASN A 170 22.57 35.48 7.62
N SER A 171 23.52 34.73 8.15
CA SER A 171 24.60 35.19 9.02
C SER A 171 25.96 34.92 8.36
N HIS A 172 26.76 35.97 8.22
CA HIS A 172 28.14 35.96 7.71
C HIS A 172 29.13 35.12 8.56
N SER A 173 28.68 34.19 9.40
CA SER A 173 29.48 33.56 10.46
C SER A 173 29.51 32.03 10.48
N LEU A 174 28.89 31.33 9.53
CA LEU A 174 29.05 29.86 9.39
C LEU A 174 29.61 29.51 8.00
N PRO A 175 30.89 29.10 7.89
CA PRO A 175 31.55 28.85 6.60
C PRO A 175 31.17 27.52 5.92
N ASN A 176 30.15 26.80 6.42
CA ASN A 176 29.78 25.47 5.92
C ASN A 176 28.31 25.46 5.45
N ALA A 177 28.03 26.05 4.28
CA ALA A 177 26.84 25.69 3.51
C ALA A 177 27.11 24.31 2.90
N ASP A 178 26.70 23.24 3.61
CA ASP A 178 27.01 21.88 3.21
C ASP A 178 25.87 21.28 2.38
N THR A 179 25.95 21.33 1.05
CA THR A 179 25.09 20.46 0.22
C THR A 179 25.46 19.00 0.49
N GLN A 180 24.50 18.21 0.95
CA GLN A 180 24.69 16.78 1.16
C GLN A 180 24.04 16.03 0.00
N LEU A 181 24.87 15.32 -0.77
CA LEU A 181 24.41 14.33 -1.74
C LEU A 181 24.59 12.96 -1.08
N LEU A 182 23.50 12.22 -0.93
CA LEU A 182 23.50 10.84 -0.48
C LEU A 182 23.23 9.93 -1.66
N ILE A 183 24.11 8.96 -1.91
CA ILE A 183 23.84 7.88 -2.87
C ILE A 183 23.68 6.60 -2.08
N ASN A 184 22.53 5.95 -2.25
CA ASN A 184 22.12 4.74 -1.54
C ASN A 184 22.14 4.89 0.01
N GLY A 185 21.80 6.09 0.51
CA GLY A 185 21.73 6.38 1.95
C GLY A 185 23.09 6.66 2.62
N PHE A 186 24.17 6.75 1.85
CA PHE A 186 25.48 7.10 2.39
C PHE A 186 25.73 8.59 2.26
N LEU A 187 26.18 9.21 3.36
CA LEU A 187 26.79 10.53 3.34
C LEU A 187 28.09 10.46 2.55
N SER A 188 27.98 10.58 1.24
CA SER A 188 29.13 10.86 0.41
C SER A 188 29.59 12.28 0.69
N THR A 189 30.36 12.43 1.76
CA THR A 189 31.46 13.40 1.76
C THR A 189 32.45 12.90 0.71
N PHE A 190 32.12 13.12 -0.56
CA PHE A 190 32.87 12.56 -1.66
C PHE A 190 34.34 12.93 -1.49
N THR A 191 35.14 11.88 -1.42
CA THR A 191 36.58 11.93 -1.62
C THR A 191 36.82 11.29 -2.99
N ILE A 192 36.64 12.04 -4.08
CA ILE A 192 37.16 11.60 -5.37
C ILE A 192 38.68 11.60 -5.22
N SER A 193 39.29 10.41 -5.19
CA SER A 193 40.73 10.23 -4.96
C SER A 193 41.24 10.77 -3.61
N GLY A 194 40.46 10.64 -2.52
CA GLY A 194 40.93 11.00 -1.17
C GLY A 194 40.86 12.49 -0.81
N LYS A 195 40.27 13.37 -1.64
CA LYS A 195 40.06 14.81 -1.32
C LYS A 195 38.59 15.16 -1.10
N ARG A 196 38.25 15.68 0.09
CA ARG A 196 36.92 16.25 0.38
C ARG A 196 36.57 17.28 -0.70
N ILE A 197 35.46 17.08 -1.39
CA ILE A 197 34.96 18.05 -2.36
C ILE A 197 34.45 19.27 -1.60
N LYS A 198 35.19 20.37 -1.72
CA LYS A 198 34.71 21.70 -1.34
C LYS A 198 33.88 22.23 -2.50
N TYR A 199 32.57 22.29 -2.31
CA TYR A 199 31.71 23.06 -3.21
C TYR A 199 32.13 24.52 -3.17
N LYS A 200 32.00 25.22 -4.29
CA LYS A 200 32.22 26.67 -4.35
C LYS A 200 30.88 27.38 -4.41
N VAL A 201 30.87 28.63 -3.94
CA VAL A 201 29.79 29.58 -4.21
C VAL A 201 29.57 29.63 -5.74
N GLY A 202 28.32 29.64 -6.18
CA GLY A 202 27.93 29.55 -7.59
C GLY A 202 27.20 28.25 -7.96
N ILE A 203 27.24 27.89 -9.25
CA ILE A 203 26.60 26.69 -9.78
C ILE A 203 27.58 25.52 -9.79
N ASN A 204 27.15 24.40 -9.22
CA ASN A 204 27.89 23.15 -9.15
C ASN A 204 27.21 22.12 -10.07
N VAL A 205 28.02 21.34 -10.80
CA VAL A 205 27.56 20.31 -11.73
C VAL A 205 28.29 19.00 -11.43
N VAL A 206 27.51 17.94 -11.19
CA VAL A 206 27.99 16.58 -10.93
C VAL A 206 27.44 15.67 -12.02
N THR A 207 28.29 14.94 -12.72
CA THR A 207 27.89 13.91 -13.68
C THR A 207 28.14 12.52 -13.09
N PHE A 208 27.26 11.58 -13.40
CA PHE A 208 27.33 10.20 -12.93
C PHE A 208 27.52 9.26 -14.12
N THR A 209 28.33 8.22 -13.91
CA THR A 209 28.35 7.08 -14.81
C THR A 209 27.03 6.32 -14.68
N ILE A 210 26.45 5.89 -15.81
CA ILE A 210 25.31 4.96 -15.79
C ILE A 210 25.86 3.54 -15.68
N SER A 211 26.59 3.28 -14.60
CA SER A 211 26.97 1.92 -14.20
C SER A 211 25.94 1.39 -13.20
N TYR A 212 26.00 0.09 -12.90
CA TYR A 212 25.24 -0.49 -11.79
C TYR A 212 25.49 0.26 -10.47
N GLU A 213 26.64 0.90 -10.30
CA GLU A 213 27.02 1.55 -9.03
C GLU A 213 26.68 3.04 -8.96
N MET A 214 26.34 3.67 -10.10
CA MET A 214 26.10 5.10 -10.21
C MET A 214 27.22 5.94 -9.59
N GLU A 215 28.44 5.71 -10.06
CA GLU A 215 29.61 6.41 -9.55
C GLU A 215 29.66 7.85 -10.08
N VAL A 216 30.09 8.78 -9.24
CA VAL A 216 30.36 10.15 -9.68
C VAL A 216 31.53 10.15 -10.65
N GLU A 217 31.27 10.59 -11.88
CA GLU A 217 32.27 10.68 -12.94
C GLU A 217 33.06 11.98 -12.82
N LYS A 218 32.36 13.12 -12.72
CA LYS A 218 32.98 14.46 -12.67
C LYS A 218 32.20 15.40 -11.76
N ILE A 219 32.92 16.28 -11.08
CA ILE A 219 32.36 17.43 -10.36
C ILE A 219 33.05 18.69 -10.85
N ARG A 220 32.26 19.71 -11.18
CA ARG A 220 32.73 21.04 -11.57
C ARG A 220 31.94 22.10 -10.81
N ALA A 221 32.64 23.09 -10.28
CA ALA A 221 32.05 24.23 -9.59
C ALA A 221 32.39 25.51 -10.36
N PHE A 222 31.40 26.37 -10.58
CA PHE A 222 31.50 27.59 -11.36
C PHE A 222 31.03 28.76 -10.50
N ASP A 223 31.94 29.68 -10.17
CA ASP A 223 31.65 30.86 -9.36
C ASP A 223 30.95 31.93 -10.21
N THR A 224 29.66 31.70 -10.45
CA THR A 224 28.81 32.55 -11.30
C THR A 224 28.38 33.85 -10.62
N ASP A 225 28.76 34.04 -9.35
CA ASP A 225 28.49 35.27 -8.61
C ASP A 225 29.64 36.27 -8.77
N SER A 226 30.88 35.80 -8.62
CA SER A 226 32.06 36.67 -8.58
C SER A 226 32.73 36.88 -9.95
N ASP A 227 32.59 35.94 -10.90
CA ASP A 227 33.28 36.01 -12.20
C ASP A 227 32.33 35.80 -13.40
N PRO A 228 32.09 36.81 -14.26
CA PRO A 228 31.25 36.65 -15.45
C PRO A 228 31.81 35.69 -16.50
N ASN A 229 33.12 35.39 -16.47
CA ASN A 229 33.70 34.38 -17.36
C ASN A 229 33.33 32.95 -16.94
N GLU A 230 33.11 32.70 -15.64
CA GLU A 230 32.65 31.40 -15.15
C GLU A 230 31.27 31.04 -15.71
N SER A 231 30.40 32.02 -15.94
CA SER A 231 29.12 31.78 -16.61
C SER A 231 29.28 31.27 -18.06
N LYS A 232 30.24 31.83 -18.82
CA LYS A 232 30.55 31.36 -20.17
C LYS A 232 31.15 29.94 -20.15
N LYS A 233 32.03 29.65 -19.19
CA LYS A 233 32.61 28.31 -18.99
C LYS A 233 31.54 27.29 -18.64
N LEU A 234 30.62 27.65 -17.74
CA LEU A 234 29.47 26.80 -17.37
C LEU A 234 28.59 26.51 -18.60
N ALA A 235 28.25 27.52 -19.40
CA ALA A 235 27.47 27.31 -20.61
C ALA A 235 28.15 26.33 -21.58
N ALA A 236 29.45 26.50 -21.83
CA ALA A 236 30.23 25.58 -22.66
C ALA A 236 30.28 24.16 -22.07
N TYR A 237 30.45 24.05 -20.75
CA TYR A 237 30.47 22.76 -20.05
C TYR A 237 29.14 22.03 -20.18
N LEU A 238 28.02 22.67 -19.84
CA LEU A 238 26.67 22.09 -19.96
C LEU A 238 26.35 21.64 -21.40
N LYS A 239 26.80 22.41 -22.39
CA LYS A 239 26.66 22.03 -23.80
C LYS A 239 27.48 20.79 -24.15
N GLY A 240 28.63 20.59 -23.53
CA GLY A 240 29.53 19.46 -23.76
C GLY A 240 29.22 18.18 -22.98
N ILE A 241 28.28 18.21 -22.02
CA ILE A 241 27.85 17.00 -21.31
C ILE A 241 27.14 16.05 -22.30
N ASP A 242 27.49 14.76 -22.18
CA ASP A 242 26.91 13.68 -22.99
C ASP A 242 25.42 13.49 -22.68
N VAL A 243 24.61 13.17 -23.69
CA VAL A 243 23.15 13.00 -23.53
C VAL A 243 22.78 11.80 -22.66
N THR A 244 23.66 10.81 -22.56
CA THR A 244 23.48 9.66 -21.67
C THR A 244 23.81 10.03 -20.22
N ALA A 245 24.73 10.96 -19.97
CA ALA A 245 25.19 11.28 -18.64
C ALA A 245 24.07 11.81 -17.73
N LEU A 246 23.86 11.13 -16.61
CA LEU A 246 22.99 11.63 -15.56
C LEU A 246 23.70 12.77 -14.85
N THR A 247 23.01 13.87 -14.61
CA THR A 247 23.61 15.13 -14.17
C THR A 247 22.80 15.76 -13.06
N LEU A 248 23.47 16.11 -11.96
CA LEU A 248 22.98 16.99 -10.90
C LEU A 248 23.57 18.39 -11.09
N ILE A 249 22.73 19.40 -11.16
CA ILE A 249 23.10 20.81 -11.18
C ILE A 249 22.49 21.46 -9.94
N PHE A 250 23.25 22.20 -9.15
CA PHE A 250 22.72 22.85 -7.95
C PHE A 250 23.47 24.13 -7.61
N THR A 251 22.81 25.01 -6.86
CA THR A 251 23.37 26.28 -6.39
C THR A 251 23.92 26.16 -4.99
N VAL A 252 25.05 26.81 -4.73
CA VAL A 252 25.58 27.05 -3.38
C VAL A 252 25.83 28.55 -3.23
N GLY A 253 25.27 29.19 -2.21
CA GLY A 253 25.40 30.64 -2.03
C GLY A 253 24.59 31.48 -3.03
N GLU A 254 24.94 32.77 -3.16
CA GLU A 254 24.41 33.62 -4.23
C GLU A 254 25.01 33.16 -5.56
N THR A 255 24.20 33.05 -6.62
CA THR A 255 24.69 32.52 -7.90
C THR A 255 24.26 33.35 -9.10
N ARG A 256 23.45 34.39 -8.88
CA ARG A 256 22.76 35.13 -9.94
C ARG A 256 23.58 36.28 -10.52
N GLY A 257 24.62 36.74 -9.82
CA GLY A 257 25.35 37.97 -10.15
C GLY A 257 25.70 38.09 -11.64
N HIS A 258 26.14 36.98 -12.26
CA HIS A 258 26.61 37.00 -13.65
C HIS A 258 26.09 35.86 -14.55
N LEU A 259 24.87 35.34 -14.32
CA LEU A 259 24.31 34.28 -15.17
C LEU A 259 23.95 34.76 -16.59
N SER A 260 24.62 34.19 -17.59
CA SER A 260 24.35 34.45 -19.01
C SER A 260 23.07 33.76 -19.51
N LYS A 261 22.47 34.32 -20.57
CA LYS A 261 21.30 33.73 -21.25
C LYS A 261 21.59 32.32 -21.79
N ASP A 262 22.84 32.04 -22.16
CA ASP A 262 23.26 30.73 -22.68
C ASP A 262 23.24 29.65 -21.58
N VAL A 263 23.60 29.99 -20.34
CA VAL A 263 23.44 29.07 -19.19
C VAL A 263 21.98 28.69 -19.02
N ASN A 264 21.07 29.67 -19.02
CA ASN A 264 19.63 29.41 -18.91
C ASN A 264 19.12 28.52 -20.07
N LYS A 265 19.53 28.82 -21.30
CA LYS A 265 19.20 27.99 -22.47
C LYS A 265 19.69 26.54 -22.31
N ASN A 266 20.92 26.34 -21.83
CA ASN A 266 21.49 25.01 -21.70
C ASN A 266 20.91 24.23 -20.51
N ILE A 267 20.61 24.88 -19.39
CA ILE A 267 19.91 24.25 -18.24
C ILE A 267 18.51 23.77 -18.64
N LYS A 268 17.81 24.51 -19.53
CA LYS A 268 16.54 24.06 -20.10
C LYS A 268 16.65 22.78 -20.96
N LEU A 269 17.82 22.49 -21.54
CA LEU A 269 18.05 21.21 -22.24
C LEU A 269 18.04 20.03 -21.27
N PHE A 270 18.39 20.24 -19.99
CA PHE A 270 18.22 19.24 -18.94
C PHE A 270 16.78 19.20 -18.38
N GLY A 271 15.81 19.81 -19.07
CA GLY A 271 14.39 19.77 -18.72
C GLY A 271 13.95 20.72 -17.61
N SER A 272 14.82 21.62 -17.14
CA SER A 272 14.44 22.60 -16.10
C SER A 272 13.33 23.55 -16.56
N LYS A 273 12.41 23.82 -15.64
CA LYS A 273 11.29 24.77 -15.71
C LYS A 273 11.43 25.84 -14.64
N LEU A 274 11.91 25.49 -13.45
CA LEU A 274 12.02 26.38 -12.29
C LEU A 274 13.30 27.23 -12.30
N PHE A 275 14.28 26.96 -13.16
CA PHE A 275 15.51 27.77 -13.20
C PHE A 275 15.24 29.22 -13.62
N GLY A 276 14.25 29.44 -14.48
CA GLY A 276 13.82 30.79 -14.85
C GLY A 276 13.31 31.56 -13.63
N ASP A 277 12.42 30.94 -12.86
CA ASP A 277 11.85 31.50 -11.63
C ASP A 277 12.92 31.70 -10.56
N TYR A 278 13.87 30.76 -10.44
CA TYR A 278 15.05 30.92 -9.59
C TYR A 278 15.85 32.16 -9.98
N CYS A 279 16.08 32.41 -11.27
CA CYS A 279 16.83 33.58 -11.71
C CYS A 279 16.07 34.90 -11.50
N GLN A 280 14.74 34.89 -11.64
CA GLN A 280 13.91 36.10 -11.59
C GLN A 280 13.46 36.48 -10.17
N ASN A 281 13.26 35.50 -9.30
CA ASN A 281 12.78 35.73 -7.94
C ASN A 281 13.94 35.79 -6.95
N SER A 282 14.30 36.99 -6.53
CA SER A 282 15.39 37.24 -5.56
C SER A 282 15.20 36.55 -4.22
N HIS A 283 13.97 36.18 -3.85
CA HIS A 283 13.72 35.45 -2.62
C HIS A 283 14.16 34.01 -2.67
N ASN A 284 14.27 33.40 -3.86
CA ASN A 284 14.80 32.05 -3.96
C ASN A 284 16.28 32.07 -3.51
N THR A 285 16.71 31.15 -2.66
CA THR A 285 18.12 31.11 -2.17
C THR A 285 18.78 29.78 -2.48
N CYS A 286 18.02 28.76 -2.89
CA CYS A 286 18.56 27.50 -3.34
C CYS A 286 17.73 26.90 -4.48
N TRP A 287 18.43 26.23 -5.40
CA TRP A 287 17.86 25.45 -6.49
C TRP A 287 18.74 24.24 -6.80
N PHE A 288 18.11 23.15 -7.22
CA PHE A 288 18.80 22.04 -7.87
C PHE A 288 17.96 21.46 -9.00
N LEU A 289 18.62 20.77 -9.92
CA LEU A 289 18.07 20.00 -11.02
C LEU A 289 18.84 18.69 -11.14
N PHE A 290 18.12 17.60 -11.29
CA PHE A 290 18.70 16.30 -11.60
C PHE A 290 18.01 15.71 -12.83
N GLY A 291 18.79 15.33 -13.83
CA GLY A 291 18.26 14.82 -15.08
C GLY A 291 19.36 14.48 -16.08
N ARG A 292 18.94 14.13 -17.29
CA ARG A 292 19.84 13.96 -18.44
C ARG A 292 19.65 15.10 -19.42
N LYS A 293 20.67 15.40 -20.20
CA LYS A 293 20.57 16.38 -21.28
C LYS A 293 19.62 15.85 -22.36
N ASP A 294 18.78 16.73 -22.89
CA ASP A 294 17.71 16.46 -23.86
C ASP A 294 16.63 15.46 -23.36
N SER A 295 16.71 15.08 -22.08
CA SER A 295 15.69 14.27 -21.44
C SER A 295 14.47 15.12 -21.08
N LYS A 296 13.29 14.55 -21.32
CA LYS A 296 12.02 15.09 -20.83
C LYS A 296 11.82 14.83 -19.32
N TYR A 297 12.70 14.02 -18.74
CA TYR A 297 12.70 13.55 -17.36
C TYR A 297 13.83 14.23 -16.61
N SER A 298 13.44 15.25 -15.87
CA SER A 298 14.24 15.87 -14.83
C SER A 298 13.34 16.19 -13.65
N PHE A 299 13.93 16.25 -12.48
CA PHE A 299 13.29 16.77 -11.29
C PHE A 299 14.14 17.88 -10.71
N GLU A 300 13.48 18.89 -10.18
CA GLU A 300 14.10 20.08 -9.66
C GLU A 300 13.28 20.61 -8.50
N SER A 301 13.95 21.34 -7.62
CA SER A 301 13.33 22.06 -6.52
C SER A 301 13.95 23.44 -6.45
N THR A 302 13.15 24.43 -6.07
CA THR A 302 13.62 25.79 -5.76
C THR A 302 12.97 26.23 -4.47
N SER A 303 13.72 26.89 -3.60
CA SER A 303 13.18 27.41 -2.34
C SER A 303 13.50 28.86 -2.11
N THR A 304 12.55 29.57 -1.50
CA THR A 304 12.78 30.86 -0.84
C THR A 304 13.43 30.73 0.53
N THR A 305 13.43 29.53 1.10
CA THR A 305 14.12 29.21 2.36
C THR A 305 15.53 28.70 2.08
N SER A 306 16.39 28.72 3.10
CA SER A 306 17.79 28.26 3.01
C SER A 306 17.93 26.74 2.83
N SER A 307 16.92 26.02 2.34
CA SER A 307 17.10 24.61 1.96
C SER A 307 16.07 24.12 0.94
N CYS A 308 16.46 23.15 0.11
CA CYS A 308 15.57 22.34 -0.70
C CYS A 308 16.09 20.90 -0.74
N SER A 309 15.17 19.94 -0.76
CA SER A 309 15.51 18.52 -0.74
C SER A 309 14.88 17.78 -1.91
N GLY A 310 15.53 16.72 -2.39
CA GLY A 310 14.91 15.82 -3.34
C GLY A 310 15.44 14.39 -3.28
N SER A 311 14.59 13.43 -3.62
CA SER A 311 14.94 12.02 -3.65
C SER A 311 14.55 11.38 -4.99
N TYR A 312 15.47 10.60 -5.54
CA TYR A 312 15.36 9.90 -6.82
C TYR A 312 15.44 8.40 -6.59
N TYR A 313 14.32 7.72 -6.83
CA TYR A 313 14.20 6.27 -6.76
C TYR A 313 14.16 5.73 -8.18
N PHE A 314 15.19 5.00 -8.56
CA PHE A 314 15.31 4.48 -9.92
C PHE A 314 15.69 3.01 -9.96
N THR A 315 14.80 2.17 -10.48
CA THR A 315 15.10 0.76 -10.77
C THR A 315 15.79 0.66 -12.14
N LEU A 316 17.07 0.31 -12.15
CA LEU A 316 17.83 0.01 -13.35
C LEU A 316 17.50 -1.42 -13.80
N SER A 317 16.70 -1.61 -14.85
CA SER A 317 16.64 -2.94 -15.46
C SER A 317 18.02 -3.34 -15.95
N ARG A 318 18.42 -4.58 -15.63
CA ARG A 318 19.70 -5.19 -16.01
C ARG A 318 20.18 -4.83 -17.43
N PRO A 319 21.51 -4.75 -17.64
CA PRO A 319 22.13 -4.51 -18.92
C PRO A 319 21.82 -5.65 -19.90
N ASP A 320 21.15 -5.39 -21.02
CA ASP A 320 21.86 -5.23 -22.29
C ASP A 320 22.24 -3.74 -22.53
N ILE A 321 23.07 -3.19 -21.61
CA ILE A 321 23.63 -1.81 -21.66
C ILE A 321 24.35 -1.54 -22.99
N ASP A 322 24.74 -2.56 -23.74
CA ASP A 322 25.48 -2.35 -24.97
C ASP A 322 24.59 -2.27 -26.22
N LYS A 323 23.26 -2.47 -26.13
CA LYS A 323 22.41 -2.57 -27.35
C LYS A 323 21.08 -1.79 -27.38
N GLU A 324 20.55 -1.29 -26.28
CA GLU A 324 19.22 -0.63 -26.28
C GLU A 324 19.19 0.68 -25.48
N TYR A 325 20.18 1.58 -25.67
CA TYR A 325 20.14 2.93 -25.09
C TYR A 325 19.34 3.95 -25.90
N GLU A 326 18.92 3.63 -27.13
CA GLU A 326 18.13 4.54 -27.96
C GLU A 326 16.64 4.59 -27.56
N ASP A 327 16.13 3.55 -26.90
CA ASP A 327 14.80 3.53 -26.31
C ASP A 327 14.96 3.53 -24.78
N VAL A 328 14.82 4.69 -24.14
CA VAL A 328 14.50 4.74 -22.70
C VAL A 328 13.22 3.95 -22.53
N ASP A 329 13.34 2.67 -22.16
CA ASP A 329 12.30 1.63 -22.14
C ASP A 329 10.93 2.25 -21.85
N ASP A 330 10.12 2.45 -22.91
CA ASP A 330 8.78 3.09 -22.90
C ASP A 330 7.81 2.39 -21.91
N SER A 331 8.24 1.29 -21.30
CA SER A 331 7.53 0.52 -20.29
C SER A 331 7.65 1.05 -18.85
N ASN A 332 8.34 2.17 -18.59
CA ASN A 332 8.45 2.74 -17.23
C ASN A 332 7.54 3.97 -17.01
N LEU A 333 6.79 3.97 -15.91
CA LEU A 333 6.02 5.14 -15.45
C LEU A 333 6.87 6.01 -14.53
N TYR A 334 6.98 7.31 -14.83
CA TYR A 334 7.71 8.28 -14.02
C TYR A 334 6.73 9.18 -13.26
N LEU A 335 6.83 9.16 -11.94
CA LEU A 335 6.04 10.00 -11.05
C LEU A 335 6.96 11.03 -10.41
N TRP A 336 6.64 12.32 -10.57
CA TRP A 336 7.35 13.44 -9.94
C TRP A 336 6.40 14.28 -9.10
N ALA A 337 6.76 14.49 -7.85
CA ALA A 337 6.03 15.20 -6.83
C ALA A 337 6.92 16.31 -6.26
N THR A 338 6.46 17.55 -6.19
CA THR A 338 7.16 18.66 -5.52
C THR A 338 6.19 19.45 -4.66
N SER A 339 6.58 19.72 -3.42
CA SER A 339 5.84 20.63 -2.56
C SER A 339 6.74 21.78 -2.11
N ASN A 340 6.27 23.02 -2.21
CA ASN A 340 6.96 24.22 -1.72
C ASN A 340 6.01 25.15 -0.98
N ASN A 341 6.51 25.97 -0.06
CA ASN A 341 5.71 26.84 0.84
C ASN A 341 4.82 27.89 0.14
N HIS A 342 4.84 28.01 -1.19
CA HIS A 342 4.01 28.94 -1.95
C HIS A 342 3.06 28.24 -2.93
N THR A 343 3.39 27.04 -3.37
CA THR A 343 2.77 26.29 -4.47
C THR A 343 3.13 24.81 -4.38
N THR A 344 2.16 23.92 -4.60
CA THR A 344 2.46 22.50 -4.81
C THR A 344 2.45 22.21 -6.30
N TYR A 345 3.37 21.37 -6.77
CA TYR A 345 3.41 20.91 -8.15
C TYR A 345 3.57 19.41 -8.19
N TYR A 346 2.90 18.74 -9.13
CA TYR A 346 3.31 17.41 -9.50
C TYR A 346 3.27 17.27 -11.01
N LYS A 347 4.05 16.32 -11.51
CA LYS A 347 4.10 15.96 -12.91
C LYS A 347 4.09 14.45 -12.99
N MET A 348 3.04 13.94 -13.59
CA MET A 348 3.00 12.57 -14.07
C MET A 348 3.47 12.57 -15.52
N THR A 349 4.45 11.74 -15.86
CA THR A 349 4.80 11.50 -17.27
C THR A 349 4.64 10.02 -17.54
N ASN A 350 3.52 9.67 -18.17
CA ASN A 350 3.28 8.32 -18.66
C ASN A 350 3.71 8.23 -20.13
N ILE A 351 4.30 7.10 -20.53
CA ILE A 351 4.58 6.74 -21.93
C ILE A 351 3.72 5.54 -22.34
N PHE A 352 2.51 5.41 -21.78
CA PHE A 352 1.52 4.50 -22.33
C PHE A 352 0.70 5.21 -23.42
N GLY A 353 0.93 4.81 -24.67
CA GLY A 353 0.12 5.10 -25.86
C GLY A 353 -0.61 6.45 -25.87
N ASP A 354 0.01 7.48 -26.45
CA ASP A 354 -0.55 8.84 -26.67
C ASP A 354 -1.16 9.60 -25.48
N ILE A 355 -1.36 9.00 -24.30
CA ILE A 355 -1.89 9.68 -23.11
C ILE A 355 -0.75 10.43 -22.39
N ARG A 356 -0.34 11.55 -22.99
CA ARG A 356 0.56 12.54 -22.36
C ARG A 356 -0.23 13.49 -21.46
N SER A 357 -0.75 12.98 -20.36
CA SER A 357 -1.46 13.84 -19.41
C SER A 357 -0.47 14.57 -18.50
N LYS A 358 -0.20 15.85 -18.80
CA LYS A 358 0.42 16.76 -17.84
C LYS A 358 -0.68 17.34 -16.97
N TYR A 359 -0.79 16.84 -15.76
CA TYR A 359 -1.64 17.46 -14.74
C TYR A 359 -0.82 18.50 -14.00
N PHE A 360 -1.23 19.77 -14.09
CA PHE A 360 -0.72 20.85 -13.27
C PHE A 360 -1.84 21.28 -12.34
N PHE A 361 -1.58 21.18 -11.03
CA PHE A 361 -2.47 21.73 -10.03
C PHE A 361 -1.71 22.81 -9.29
N GLU A 362 -2.17 24.04 -9.41
CA GLU A 362 -1.72 25.12 -8.55
C GLU A 362 -2.73 25.21 -7.41
N TYR A 363 -2.32 24.77 -6.22
CA TYR A 363 -3.09 25.02 -5.00
C TYR A 363 -2.14 25.43 -3.88
N THR A 364 -2.64 26.28 -2.99
CA THR A 364 -1.82 27.03 -2.04
C THR A 364 -1.71 26.35 -0.67
N SER A 365 -2.61 25.42 -0.33
CA SER A 365 -2.67 24.78 1.00
C SER A 365 -3.41 23.45 1.00
N GLY A 366 -3.06 22.55 1.93
CA GLY A 366 -3.72 21.27 2.11
C GLY A 366 -2.97 20.09 1.50
N PHE A 367 -3.71 19.03 1.18
CA PHE A 367 -3.19 17.86 0.46
C PHE A 367 -3.70 17.78 -0.97
N ALA A 368 -2.85 17.36 -1.90
CA ALA A 368 -3.30 16.77 -3.15
C ALA A 368 -3.08 15.27 -3.11
N TYR A 369 -4.05 14.59 -3.69
CA TYR A 369 -4.11 13.16 -3.80
C TYR A 369 -4.28 12.81 -5.27
N VAL A 370 -3.45 11.91 -5.76
CA VAL A 370 -3.50 11.42 -7.14
C VAL A 370 -3.56 9.93 -7.11
N ASN A 371 -4.58 9.36 -7.73
CA ASN A 371 -4.73 7.92 -7.91
C ASN A 371 -4.65 7.58 -9.39
N VAL A 372 -3.76 6.64 -9.72
CA VAL A 372 -3.52 6.15 -11.08
C VAL A 372 -3.96 4.70 -11.16
N ASP A 373 -5.02 4.46 -11.93
CA ASP A 373 -5.39 3.10 -12.30
C ASP A 373 -4.61 2.68 -13.55
N LEU A 374 -3.69 1.75 -13.36
CA LEU A 374 -2.84 1.23 -14.42
C LEU A 374 -3.57 0.25 -15.35
N ASN A 375 -4.72 -0.30 -14.95
CA ASN A 375 -5.50 -1.20 -15.82
C ASN A 375 -6.27 -0.39 -16.86
N ASP A 376 -6.91 0.69 -16.42
CA ASP A 376 -7.75 1.54 -17.28
C ASP A 376 -7.00 2.77 -17.82
N CYS A 377 -5.74 2.95 -17.41
CA CYS A 377 -4.94 4.16 -17.67
C CYS A 377 -5.64 5.46 -17.24
N THR A 378 -6.44 5.40 -16.17
CA THR A 378 -7.18 6.56 -15.67
C THR A 378 -6.43 7.23 -14.53
N VAL A 379 -6.55 8.56 -14.47
CA VAL A 379 -5.99 9.38 -13.39
C VAL A 379 -7.13 10.15 -12.74
N SER A 380 -7.24 10.01 -11.42
CA SER A 380 -8.18 10.76 -10.59
C SER A 380 -7.40 11.60 -9.59
N THR A 381 -7.86 12.83 -9.36
CA THR A 381 -7.15 13.83 -8.58
C THR A 381 -8.11 14.49 -7.61
N ASP A 382 -7.70 14.64 -6.37
CA ASP A 382 -8.49 15.28 -5.31
C ASP A 382 -7.61 16.26 -4.53
N VAL A 383 -8.20 17.38 -4.12
CA VAL A 383 -7.56 18.36 -3.25
C VAL A 383 -8.34 18.45 -1.95
N PHE A 384 -7.62 18.40 -0.83
CA PHE A 384 -8.14 18.45 0.53
C PHE A 384 -7.58 19.67 1.25
N ASP A 385 -8.37 20.72 1.32
CA ASP A 385 -8.13 21.97 2.04
C ASP A 385 -9.23 22.24 3.08
N GLY A 386 -8.96 23.19 3.98
CA GLY A 386 -9.91 23.64 5.00
C GLY A 386 -10.05 22.69 6.20
N PHE A 387 -11.24 22.66 6.79
CA PHE A 387 -11.56 21.79 7.93
C PHE A 387 -11.76 20.32 7.48
N ASP A 388 -11.58 19.39 8.41
CA ASP A 388 -11.83 17.95 8.21
C ASP A 388 -11.00 17.28 7.09
N ILE A 389 -9.79 17.78 6.84
CA ILE A 389 -8.85 17.18 5.87
C ILE A 389 -8.63 15.69 6.18
N ALA A 390 -8.33 15.34 7.44
CA ALA A 390 -7.96 13.99 7.80
C ALA A 390 -9.08 12.95 7.54
N PRO A 391 -10.33 13.12 8.01
CA PRO A 391 -11.42 12.20 7.67
C PRO A 391 -11.67 12.05 6.15
N ARG A 392 -11.59 13.15 5.40
CA ARG A 392 -11.79 13.13 3.93
C ARG A 392 -10.68 12.35 3.23
N MET A 393 -9.42 12.53 3.65
CA MET A 393 -8.29 11.78 3.12
C MET A 393 -8.34 10.29 3.47
N VAL A 394 -8.70 9.96 4.72
CA VAL A 394 -8.90 8.56 5.15
C VAL A 394 -9.93 7.89 4.25
N SER A 395 -11.10 8.50 4.09
CA SER A 395 -12.16 8.01 3.21
C SER A 395 -11.66 7.83 1.77
N ARG A 396 -10.87 8.77 1.24
CA ARG A 396 -10.32 8.67 -0.12
C ARG A 396 -9.36 7.50 -0.28
N ILE A 397 -8.42 7.33 0.64
CA ILE A 397 -7.40 6.26 0.61
C ILE A 397 -8.04 4.90 0.84
N GLU A 398 -9.05 4.80 1.70
CA GLU A 398 -9.81 3.56 1.92
C GLU A 398 -10.55 3.13 0.66
N ASN A 399 -11.15 4.07 -0.07
CA ASN A 399 -11.87 3.80 -1.32
C ASN A 399 -10.96 3.60 -2.53
N THR A 400 -9.66 3.78 -2.38
CA THR A 400 -8.70 3.55 -3.46
C THR A 400 -8.64 2.06 -3.82
N PRO A 401 -8.72 1.68 -5.11
CA PRO A 401 -8.55 0.29 -5.51
C PRO A 401 -7.15 -0.25 -5.18
N ILE A 402 -7.10 -1.49 -4.70
CA ILE A 402 -5.85 -2.18 -4.38
C ILE A 402 -4.98 -2.30 -5.63
N GLY A 403 -3.68 -2.06 -5.49
CA GLY A 403 -2.72 -2.13 -6.59
C GLY A 403 -2.61 -0.87 -7.44
N ASN A 404 -3.49 0.13 -7.24
CA ASN A 404 -3.33 1.43 -7.88
C ASN A 404 -2.14 2.20 -7.29
N LEU A 405 -1.48 2.99 -8.13
CA LEU A 405 -0.44 3.90 -7.68
C LEU A 405 -1.08 5.16 -7.10
N VAL A 406 -0.47 5.64 -6.02
CA VAL A 406 -0.97 6.76 -5.26
C VAL A 406 0.16 7.77 -5.08
N MET A 407 -0.12 9.04 -5.37
CA MET A 407 0.75 10.14 -4.97
C MET A 407 0.02 11.01 -3.96
N VAL A 408 0.72 11.37 -2.90
CA VAL A 408 0.22 12.32 -1.90
C VAL A 408 1.22 13.45 -1.77
N LEU A 409 0.71 14.68 -1.79
CA LEU A 409 1.48 15.89 -1.64
C LEU A 409 0.83 16.72 -0.54
N SER A 410 1.61 17.32 0.35
CA SER A 410 1.07 18.33 1.29
C SER A 410 1.85 19.62 1.20
N ASN A 411 1.16 20.73 1.37
CA ASN A 411 1.76 22.06 1.46
C ASN A 411 0.93 22.97 2.36
N ASN A 412 1.60 23.89 3.07
CA ASN A 412 0.95 24.93 3.88
C ASN A 412 -0.25 24.42 4.68
N LEU A 413 -0.07 23.27 5.35
CA LEU A 413 -1.07 22.74 6.25
C LEU A 413 -1.31 23.77 7.36
N ASP A 414 -2.58 24.06 7.61
CA ASP A 414 -2.97 25.08 8.58
C ASP A 414 -2.57 24.67 10.01
N SER A 415 -2.67 25.63 10.94
CA SER A 415 -2.33 25.37 12.35
C SER A 415 -3.29 24.43 13.07
N SER A 416 -4.47 24.17 12.51
CA SER A 416 -5.46 23.24 13.08
C SER A 416 -5.27 21.80 12.59
N PHE A 417 -4.48 21.58 11.53
CA PHE A 417 -4.23 20.25 11.01
C PHE A 417 -3.50 19.40 12.04
N THR A 418 -4.02 18.19 12.25
CA THR A 418 -3.42 17.17 13.10
C THR A 418 -3.37 15.85 12.35
N MET A 419 -2.24 15.17 12.44
CA MET A 419 -2.06 13.84 11.87
C MET A 419 -2.73 12.82 12.79
N THR A 420 -3.98 12.43 12.48
CA THR A 420 -4.73 11.47 13.30
C THR A 420 -4.22 10.04 13.13
N GLU A 421 -4.50 9.15 14.09
CA GLU A 421 -4.11 7.73 14.01
C GLU A 421 -4.72 7.06 12.77
N GLU A 422 -5.95 7.39 12.42
CA GLU A 422 -6.66 6.86 11.26
C GLU A 422 -5.98 7.29 9.96
N LEU A 423 -5.51 8.53 9.87
CA LEU A 423 -4.80 9.04 8.71
C LEU A 423 -3.41 8.39 8.56
N ILE A 424 -2.68 8.23 9.67
CA ILE A 424 -1.41 7.48 9.70
C ILE A 424 -1.63 6.06 9.19
N ASP A 425 -2.71 5.42 9.64
CA ASP A 425 -3.01 4.07 9.25
C ASP A 425 -3.44 3.98 7.80
N ALA A 426 -4.24 4.92 7.29
CA ALA A 426 -4.55 5.03 5.88
C ALA A 426 -3.26 5.19 5.04
N PHE A 427 -2.34 6.07 5.45
CA PHE A 427 -1.05 6.29 4.78
C PHE A 427 -0.18 5.02 4.78
N SER A 428 -0.20 4.25 5.87
CA SER A 428 0.52 2.98 5.93
C SER A 428 0.02 1.97 4.88
N THR A 429 -1.27 2.03 4.47
CA THR A 429 -1.82 1.13 3.44
C THR A 429 -1.41 1.48 2.02
N ILE A 430 -0.87 2.68 1.81
CA ILE A 430 -0.25 3.09 0.55
C ILE A 430 1.29 3.05 0.65
N GLY A 431 1.81 2.48 1.75
CA GLY A 431 3.21 2.13 1.97
C GLY A 431 4.07 3.18 2.67
N SER A 432 3.50 4.27 3.18
CA SER A 432 4.22 5.27 3.97
C SER A 432 4.74 4.69 5.29
N SER A 433 5.92 5.15 5.74
CA SER A 433 6.45 4.99 7.11
C SER A 433 6.21 6.22 7.99
N SER A 434 5.95 7.38 7.39
CA SER A 434 6.00 8.67 8.07
C SER A 434 4.74 8.99 8.88
N ILE A 435 4.99 9.55 10.06
CA ILE A 435 3.99 10.10 10.98
C ILE A 435 4.22 11.59 11.26
N GLU A 436 5.21 12.20 10.60
CA GLU A 436 5.77 13.51 10.96
C GLU A 436 5.30 14.64 10.03
N ILE A 437 4.11 14.51 9.46
CA ILE A 437 3.53 15.59 8.65
C ILE A 437 2.97 16.63 9.62
N THR A 438 3.75 17.69 9.81
CA THR A 438 3.40 18.80 10.70
C THR A 438 2.98 20.05 9.92
N LYS A 439 2.54 21.08 10.66
CA LYS A 439 2.20 22.40 10.12
C LYS A 439 3.32 22.93 9.21
N GLY A 440 2.95 23.34 8.01
CA GLY A 440 3.88 23.98 7.07
C GLY A 440 4.99 23.08 6.53
N SER A 441 4.94 21.77 6.74
CA SER A 441 5.91 20.82 6.18
C SER A 441 5.49 20.38 4.78
N PRO A 442 6.27 20.70 3.74
CA PRO A 442 6.17 20.01 2.46
C PRO A 442 6.36 18.50 2.63
N TYR A 443 5.43 17.73 2.08
CA TYR A 443 5.50 16.27 2.03
C TYR A 443 5.21 15.77 0.63
N CYS A 444 5.90 14.72 0.23
CA CYS A 444 5.66 13.98 -0.99
C CYS A 444 5.75 12.48 -0.69
N LEU A 445 4.78 11.72 -1.19
CA LEU A 445 4.74 10.26 -1.14
C LEU A 445 4.38 9.76 -2.54
N ILE A 446 5.11 8.74 -2.99
CA ILE A 446 4.74 7.97 -4.17
C ILE A 446 4.68 6.52 -3.74
N GLY A 447 3.47 6.00 -3.60
CA GLY A 447 3.22 4.68 -3.07
C GLY A 447 2.20 3.90 -3.87
N ARG A 448 1.75 2.79 -3.28
CA ARG A 448 0.82 1.87 -3.92
C ARG A 448 -0.15 1.31 -2.90
N LYS A 449 -1.45 1.33 -3.23
CA LYS A 449 -2.48 0.79 -2.33
C LYS A 449 -2.29 -0.72 -2.18
N GLY A 450 -2.26 -1.19 -0.93
CA GLY A 450 -2.01 -2.59 -0.61
C GLY A 450 -0.53 -2.91 -0.36
N SER A 451 0.34 -1.92 -0.28
CA SER A 451 1.74 -2.14 0.09
C SER A 451 1.97 -1.99 1.60
N SER A 452 3.04 -2.58 2.12
CA SER A 452 3.41 -2.56 3.55
C SER A 452 3.94 -1.19 3.99
N GLY A 453 3.69 -0.81 5.24
CA GLY A 453 4.22 0.46 5.78
C GLY A 453 5.75 0.52 5.67
N GLY A 454 6.28 1.67 5.23
CA GLY A 454 7.72 1.90 5.01
C GLY A 454 8.30 1.31 3.74
N CYS A 455 7.46 0.87 2.78
CA CYS A 455 7.91 0.42 1.46
C CYS A 455 7.83 1.50 0.37
N SER A 456 7.18 2.64 0.63
CA SER A 456 7.00 3.68 -0.39
C SER A 456 8.01 4.80 -0.25
N PRO A 457 8.59 5.27 -1.37
CA PRO A 457 9.29 6.53 -1.46
C PRO A 457 8.47 7.66 -0.85
N GLU A 458 9.04 8.33 0.14
CA GLU A 458 8.45 9.51 0.75
C GLU A 458 9.55 10.47 1.20
N LEU A 459 9.23 11.76 1.21
CA LEU A 459 10.13 12.82 1.62
C LEU A 459 9.33 13.93 2.30
N SER A 460 9.78 14.34 3.48
CA SER A 460 9.28 15.52 4.20
C SER A 460 10.42 16.49 4.47
N SER A 461 10.09 17.75 4.69
CA SER A 461 11.04 18.76 5.16
C SER A 461 10.31 19.81 6.00
N LEU A 462 10.97 20.24 7.08
CA LEU A 462 10.51 21.34 7.93
C LEU A 462 11.01 22.70 7.43
N THR A 463 12.08 22.69 6.64
CA THR A 463 12.88 23.88 6.34
C THR A 463 12.77 24.32 4.90
N GLY A 464 12.12 23.55 4.03
CA GLY A 464 12.04 23.89 2.61
C GLY A 464 11.29 22.86 1.76
N PRO A 465 11.19 23.10 0.45
CA PRO A 465 10.48 22.24 -0.48
C PRO A 465 11.14 20.88 -0.65
N VAL A 466 10.29 19.89 -0.92
CA VAL A 466 10.68 18.51 -1.20
C VAL A 466 10.31 18.14 -2.62
N SER A 467 11.16 17.36 -3.29
CA SER A 467 10.87 16.80 -4.61
C SER A 467 11.16 15.31 -4.65
N LEU A 468 10.19 14.50 -5.04
CA LEU A 468 10.30 13.06 -5.08
C LEU A 468 10.07 12.57 -6.51
N LEU A 469 10.99 11.76 -7.03
CA LEU A 469 10.84 11.07 -8.30
C LEU A 469 11.00 9.56 -8.09
N ALA A 470 10.05 8.78 -8.60
CA ALA A 470 10.13 7.32 -8.66
C ALA A 470 9.77 6.81 -10.05
N ASN A 471 10.45 5.75 -10.52
CA ASN A 471 10.05 5.00 -11.71
C ASN A 471 9.39 3.66 -11.35
N PHE A 472 8.42 3.24 -12.16
CA PHE A 472 7.70 1.98 -11.99
C PHE A 472 7.76 1.18 -13.29
N LYS A 473 8.30 -0.03 -13.22
CA LYS A 473 8.32 -0.95 -14.35
C LYS A 473 6.93 -1.53 -14.59
N PHE A 474 6.38 -1.31 -15.77
CA PHE A 474 5.02 -1.73 -16.13
C PHE A 474 4.95 -3.18 -16.67
N LYS A 475 6.09 -3.80 -17.00
CA LYS A 475 6.15 -5.04 -17.82
C LYS A 475 5.28 -6.19 -17.25
N ASN A 476 4.07 -6.33 -17.79
CA ASN A 476 3.16 -7.49 -17.73
C ASN A 476 2.73 -8.03 -16.35
N HIS A 477 2.65 -7.19 -15.33
CA HIS A 477 2.01 -7.60 -14.08
C HIS A 477 0.53 -7.20 -14.10
N LEU A 478 -0.38 -8.14 -14.40
CA LEU A 478 -1.80 -7.97 -14.08
C LEU A 478 -1.90 -7.66 -12.58
N LEU A 479 -2.27 -6.44 -12.26
CA LEU A 479 -2.19 -5.92 -10.88
C LEU A 479 -3.37 -6.40 -10.02
N LYS A 480 -4.44 -6.90 -10.66
CA LYS A 480 -5.65 -7.44 -10.01
C LYS A 480 -6.05 -8.74 -10.72
N PRO A 481 -5.66 -9.94 -10.23
CA PRO A 481 -6.13 -11.22 -10.76
C PRO A 481 -7.60 -11.52 -10.47
N PHE A 482 -8.30 -10.59 -9.84
CA PHE A 482 -9.68 -10.71 -9.42
C PHE A 482 -10.47 -9.46 -9.77
N MET A 483 -11.79 -9.63 -9.76
CA MET A 483 -12.76 -8.56 -9.74
C MET A 483 -13.40 -8.48 -8.37
N GLU A 484 -13.55 -7.28 -7.86
CA GLU A 484 -14.28 -7.00 -6.62
C GLU A 484 -15.61 -6.35 -6.98
N ILE A 485 -16.72 -7.00 -6.62
CA ILE A 485 -18.07 -6.52 -6.90
C ILE A 485 -18.75 -6.26 -5.56
N LYS A 486 -19.25 -5.05 -5.36
CA LYS A 486 -19.94 -4.65 -4.14
C LYS A 486 -21.36 -4.18 -4.46
N SER A 487 -22.30 -4.60 -3.63
CA SER A 487 -23.73 -4.28 -3.73
C SER A 487 -24.18 -3.67 -2.42
N ILE A 488 -24.76 -2.48 -2.49
CA ILE A 488 -25.30 -1.75 -1.33
C ILE A 488 -26.80 -1.57 -1.55
N SER A 489 -27.57 -1.90 -0.51
CA SER A 489 -29.01 -1.66 -0.47
C SER A 489 -29.35 -0.79 0.74
N PHE A 490 -30.14 0.26 0.52
CA PHE A 490 -30.71 1.10 1.57
C PHE A 490 -32.15 1.49 1.23
N SER A 491 -33.08 0.71 1.76
CA SER A 491 -34.51 0.83 1.46
C SER A 491 -35.12 2.18 1.87
N SER A 492 -34.78 2.72 3.03
CA SER A 492 -35.41 3.94 3.59
C SER A 492 -34.96 5.23 2.90
N GLU A 493 -33.70 5.32 2.48
CA GLU A 493 -33.21 6.44 1.68
C GLU A 493 -33.50 6.27 0.18
N SER A 494 -34.22 5.19 -0.18
CA SER A 494 -34.46 4.82 -1.57
C SER A 494 -33.17 4.86 -2.39
N SER A 495 -32.08 4.29 -1.86
CA SER A 495 -30.82 4.18 -2.57
C SER A 495 -30.36 2.73 -2.69
N SER A 496 -29.87 2.40 -3.88
CA SER A 496 -29.09 1.19 -4.13
C SER A 496 -27.87 1.58 -4.96
N SER A 497 -26.79 0.81 -4.85
CA SER A 497 -25.56 1.11 -5.59
C SER A 497 -24.75 -0.15 -5.83
N PHE A 498 -24.19 -0.26 -7.04
CA PHE A 498 -23.22 -1.29 -7.39
C PHE A 498 -21.84 -0.66 -7.62
N TYR A 499 -20.81 -1.40 -7.25
CA TYR A 499 -19.43 -1.04 -7.49
C TYR A 499 -18.70 -2.22 -8.13
N LEU A 500 -17.85 -1.92 -9.11
CA LEU A 500 -16.92 -2.85 -9.72
C LEU A 500 -15.51 -2.31 -9.50
N ASN A 501 -14.65 -3.10 -8.86
CA ASN A 501 -13.28 -2.71 -8.47
C ASN A 501 -13.23 -1.40 -7.69
N ARG A 502 -14.20 -1.20 -6.78
CA ARG A 502 -14.43 0.02 -5.97
C ARG A 502 -14.88 1.27 -6.75
N ASN A 503 -15.03 1.17 -8.07
CA ASN A 503 -15.63 2.23 -8.87
C ASN A 503 -17.15 2.08 -8.88
N LYS A 504 -17.87 3.15 -8.54
CA LYS A 504 -19.34 3.15 -8.58
C LYS A 504 -19.82 3.05 -10.03
N ILE A 505 -20.78 2.18 -10.29
CA ILE A 505 -21.40 2.06 -11.62
C ILE A 505 -22.48 3.14 -11.73
N THR A 506 -22.26 4.12 -12.61
CA THR A 506 -23.14 5.30 -12.77
C THR A 506 -23.99 5.26 -14.04
N ALA A 507 -23.74 4.30 -14.94
CA ALA A 507 -24.45 4.17 -16.22
C ALA A 507 -25.94 3.77 -16.07
N PHE A 508 -26.43 3.60 -14.84
CA PHE A 508 -27.76 3.10 -14.53
C PHE A 508 -28.41 3.93 -13.42
N THR A 509 -29.66 4.34 -13.66
CA THR A 509 -30.47 5.00 -12.64
C THR A 509 -31.17 3.97 -11.79
N HIS A 510 -30.71 3.84 -10.55
CA HIS A 510 -31.30 3.00 -9.53
C HIS A 510 -32.71 3.49 -9.16
N LYS A 511 -33.71 2.60 -9.24
CA LYS A 511 -35.12 2.90 -8.94
C LYS A 511 -35.67 1.98 -7.86
N VAL A 512 -36.84 2.35 -7.33
CA VAL A 512 -37.61 1.56 -6.37
C VAL A 512 -37.89 0.15 -6.94
N GLY A 513 -37.87 -0.87 -6.08
CA GLY A 513 -37.98 -2.28 -6.45
C GLY A 513 -36.67 -3.05 -6.26
N ILE A 514 -36.38 -3.98 -7.16
CA ILE A 514 -35.14 -4.77 -7.19
C ILE A 514 -34.28 -4.32 -8.35
N ASN A 515 -33.06 -3.91 -8.05
CA ASN A 515 -32.05 -3.56 -9.04
C ASN A 515 -31.10 -4.75 -9.19
N ILE A 516 -30.73 -5.08 -10.42
CA ILE A 516 -29.76 -6.13 -10.72
C ILE A 516 -28.64 -5.63 -11.62
N LEU A 517 -27.48 -6.25 -11.45
CA LEU A 517 -26.30 -6.10 -12.31
C LEU A 517 -25.78 -7.49 -12.63
N VAL A 518 -25.58 -7.76 -13.92
CA VAL A 518 -25.03 -9.02 -14.41
C VAL A 518 -23.69 -8.75 -15.08
N ILE A 519 -22.67 -9.50 -14.67
CA ILE A 519 -21.29 -9.38 -15.14
C ILE A 519 -20.84 -10.72 -15.71
N ASP A 520 -20.13 -10.69 -16.82
CA ASP A 520 -19.45 -11.86 -17.36
C ASP A 520 -18.24 -12.22 -16.48
N ASN A 521 -18.14 -13.48 -16.05
CA ASN A 521 -17.03 -13.92 -15.20
C ASN A 521 -15.71 -14.13 -15.94
N VAL A 522 -15.74 -14.19 -17.28
CA VAL A 522 -14.54 -14.40 -18.08
C VAL A 522 -13.81 -13.08 -18.21
N TYR A 523 -14.49 -12.07 -18.75
CA TYR A 523 -13.86 -10.78 -19.06
C TYR A 523 -14.12 -9.69 -18.02
N GLY A 524 -15.09 -9.89 -17.12
CA GLY A 524 -15.47 -8.86 -16.16
C GLY A 524 -16.28 -7.72 -16.73
N THR A 525 -16.77 -7.88 -17.96
CA THR A 525 -17.59 -6.89 -18.62
C THR A 525 -19.01 -6.95 -18.07
N ILE A 526 -19.58 -5.78 -17.82
CA ILE A 526 -21.01 -5.66 -17.47
C ILE A 526 -21.82 -6.12 -18.68
N LEU A 527 -22.63 -7.18 -18.51
CA LEU A 527 -23.53 -7.68 -19.54
C LEU A 527 -24.76 -6.78 -19.64
N PHE A 528 -25.42 -6.53 -18.51
CA PHE A 528 -26.50 -5.55 -18.41
C PHE A 528 -26.77 -5.17 -16.95
N SER A 529 -27.52 -4.09 -16.76
CA SER A 529 -28.13 -3.71 -15.50
C SER A 529 -29.58 -3.31 -15.73
N LYS A 530 -30.49 -3.76 -14.86
CA LYS A 530 -31.93 -3.54 -15.01
C LYS A 530 -32.60 -3.34 -13.65
N ASN A 531 -33.63 -2.50 -13.61
CA ASN A 531 -34.53 -2.34 -12.46
C ASN A 531 -35.83 -3.09 -12.77
N PHE A 532 -36.38 -3.73 -11.74
CA PHE A 532 -37.68 -4.38 -11.75
C PHE A 532 -38.49 -3.79 -10.60
N ASN A 533 -39.61 -3.15 -10.93
CA ASN A 533 -40.49 -2.48 -9.97
C ASN A 533 -41.40 -3.49 -9.26
N THR A 534 -40.79 -4.28 -8.37
CA THR A 534 -41.49 -5.25 -7.51
C THR A 534 -42.32 -4.60 -6.40
N VAL A 535 -42.56 -3.30 -6.49
CA VAL A 535 -43.47 -2.56 -5.60
C VAL A 535 -44.85 -2.46 -6.22
N GLU A 536 -44.92 -2.24 -7.54
CA GLU A 536 -46.16 -1.96 -8.26
C GLU A 536 -46.55 -3.08 -9.23
N SER A 537 -45.58 -3.89 -9.71
CA SER A 537 -45.79 -4.88 -10.77
C SER A 537 -45.44 -6.31 -10.31
N ASP A 538 -46.40 -7.23 -10.36
CA ASP A 538 -46.16 -8.67 -10.19
C ASP A 538 -45.45 -9.27 -11.41
N ASP A 539 -45.71 -8.72 -12.61
CA ASP A 539 -45.08 -9.13 -13.86
C ASP A 539 -43.57 -8.87 -13.83
N ASP A 540 -43.12 -7.78 -13.20
CA ASP A 540 -41.69 -7.47 -13.03
C ASP A 540 -40.99 -8.52 -12.16
N SER A 541 -41.68 -9.08 -11.16
CA SER A 541 -41.14 -10.19 -10.36
C SER A 541 -41.01 -11.48 -11.18
N VAL A 542 -41.99 -11.78 -12.04
CA VAL A 542 -41.95 -12.92 -12.95
C VAL A 542 -40.85 -12.75 -14.00
N GLU A 543 -40.75 -11.54 -14.59
CA GLU A 543 -39.74 -11.22 -15.58
C GLU A 543 -38.33 -11.36 -14.99
N LEU A 544 -38.09 -10.82 -13.79
CA LEU A 544 -36.81 -10.95 -13.11
C LEU A 544 -36.48 -12.42 -12.83
N ALA A 545 -37.46 -13.23 -12.39
CA ALA A 545 -37.25 -14.67 -12.16
C ALA A 545 -36.82 -15.38 -13.45
N ASN A 546 -37.45 -15.06 -14.59
CA ASN A 546 -37.10 -15.60 -15.89
C ASN A 546 -35.71 -15.15 -16.35
N VAL A 547 -35.38 -13.87 -16.14
CA VAL A 547 -34.05 -13.32 -16.44
C VAL A 547 -32.99 -14.10 -15.68
N ILE A 548 -33.12 -14.24 -14.35
CA ILE A 548 -32.15 -14.98 -13.52
C ILE A 548 -31.97 -16.42 -14.00
N ARG A 549 -33.06 -17.14 -14.28
CA ARG A 549 -33.00 -18.54 -14.75
C ARG A 549 -32.41 -18.69 -16.16
N SER A 550 -32.50 -17.64 -16.98
CA SER A 550 -31.93 -17.65 -18.34
C SER A 550 -30.44 -17.33 -18.39
N LEU A 551 -29.84 -16.92 -17.27
CA LEU A 551 -28.43 -16.52 -17.25
C LEU A 551 -27.50 -17.71 -17.50
N PRO A 552 -26.46 -17.54 -18.32
CA PRO A 552 -25.45 -18.57 -18.51
C PRO A 552 -24.77 -18.94 -17.20
N SER A 553 -24.44 -20.23 -17.04
CA SER A 553 -23.62 -20.70 -15.93
C SER A 553 -22.33 -19.91 -15.84
N GLY A 554 -21.98 -19.53 -14.62
CA GLY A 554 -20.82 -18.73 -14.33
C GLY A 554 -21.06 -17.23 -14.33
N SER A 555 -22.14 -16.71 -14.90
CA SER A 555 -22.45 -15.27 -14.83
C SER A 555 -22.46 -14.80 -13.37
N ILE A 556 -21.97 -13.60 -13.10
CA ILE A 556 -22.02 -13.01 -11.76
C ILE A 556 -23.24 -12.12 -11.68
N VAL A 557 -24.07 -12.33 -10.66
CA VAL A 557 -25.29 -11.57 -10.43
C VAL A 557 -25.17 -10.83 -9.11
N ALA A 558 -25.35 -9.51 -9.16
CA ALA A 558 -25.48 -8.67 -7.99
C ALA A 558 -26.91 -8.10 -7.92
N ILE A 559 -27.52 -8.18 -6.75
CA ILE A 559 -28.90 -7.76 -6.45
C ILE A 559 -28.86 -6.73 -5.32
N ALA A 560 -29.67 -5.68 -5.43
CA ALA A 560 -29.90 -4.69 -4.38
C ALA A 560 -31.35 -4.20 -4.38
N THR A 561 -32.00 -4.21 -3.22
CA THR A 561 -33.34 -3.62 -3.08
C THR A 561 -33.28 -2.11 -2.85
N GLN A 562 -34.35 -1.42 -3.26
CA GLN A 562 -34.55 0.01 -3.06
C GLN A 562 -36.03 0.28 -2.77
N GLY A 563 -36.34 1.06 -1.74
CA GLY A 563 -37.72 1.28 -1.30
C GLY A 563 -38.41 0.01 -0.78
N ALA A 564 -39.74 -0.03 -0.87
CA ALA A 564 -40.59 -1.12 -0.36
C ALA A 564 -40.67 -2.33 -1.32
N SER A 565 -39.52 -2.88 -1.71
CA SER A 565 -39.35 -3.90 -2.76
C SER A 565 -40.08 -5.23 -2.55
N THR A 566 -40.82 -5.40 -1.45
CA THR A 566 -41.46 -6.65 -1.06
C THR A 566 -42.93 -6.76 -1.41
N ASN A 567 -43.60 -5.67 -1.79
CA ASN A 567 -45.05 -5.64 -1.99
C ASN A 567 -45.52 -6.67 -3.04
N LYS A 568 -44.80 -6.80 -4.16
CA LYS A 568 -45.08 -7.73 -5.25
C LYS A 568 -43.98 -8.79 -5.41
N LEU A 569 -43.17 -9.02 -4.37
CA LEU A 569 -42.10 -10.03 -4.39
C LEU A 569 -42.66 -11.45 -4.22
N ASN A 570 -42.97 -12.09 -5.34
CA ASN A 570 -43.60 -13.41 -5.38
C ASN A 570 -42.65 -14.58 -5.05
N ILE A 571 -43.23 -15.77 -4.85
CA ILE A 571 -42.49 -16.98 -4.50
C ILE A 571 -41.53 -17.44 -5.61
N HIS A 572 -41.91 -17.26 -6.88
CA HIS A 572 -41.11 -17.70 -8.03
C HIS A 572 -39.80 -16.94 -8.14
N LEU A 573 -39.81 -15.64 -7.84
CA LEU A 573 -38.60 -14.84 -7.80
C LEU A 573 -37.70 -15.20 -6.60
N ARG A 574 -38.29 -15.45 -5.42
CA ARG A 574 -37.52 -15.92 -4.25
C ARG A 574 -36.81 -17.23 -4.56
N GLN A 575 -37.52 -18.17 -5.20
CA GLN A 575 -36.97 -19.44 -5.67
C GLN A 575 -35.86 -19.24 -6.71
N ALA A 576 -36.08 -18.38 -7.73
CA ALA A 576 -35.07 -18.12 -8.75
C ALA A 576 -33.77 -17.54 -8.16
N ILE A 577 -33.86 -16.63 -7.19
CA ILE A 577 -32.70 -16.08 -6.48
C ILE A 577 -31.97 -17.18 -5.68
N ASP A 578 -32.72 -18.03 -4.98
CA ASP A 578 -32.15 -19.13 -4.18
C ASP A 578 -31.45 -20.18 -5.08
N GLU A 579 -32.14 -20.62 -6.13
CA GLU A 579 -31.64 -21.54 -7.17
C GLU A 579 -30.35 -20.98 -7.82
N CYS A 580 -30.34 -19.69 -8.17
CA CYS A 580 -29.21 -19.03 -8.82
C CYS A 580 -27.93 -19.12 -8.00
N PHE A 581 -28.01 -18.92 -6.68
CA PHE A 581 -26.84 -18.83 -5.81
C PHE A 581 -26.49 -20.12 -5.09
N ARG A 582 -27.45 -21.05 -4.93
CA ARG A 582 -27.25 -22.31 -4.17
C ARG A 582 -27.34 -23.55 -5.03
N GLY A 583 -27.83 -23.46 -6.27
CA GLY A 583 -27.93 -24.56 -7.24
C GLY A 583 -29.08 -25.53 -6.98
N GLU A 584 -29.57 -25.60 -5.75
CA GLU A 584 -30.72 -26.41 -5.35
C GLU A 584 -31.68 -25.58 -4.49
N LEU A 585 -32.98 -25.86 -4.62
CA LEU A 585 -34.00 -25.26 -3.77
C LEU A 585 -33.74 -25.67 -2.32
N CYS A 586 -33.51 -24.70 -1.43
CA CYS A 586 -33.50 -24.99 0.00
C CYS A 586 -34.92 -25.41 0.42
N GLU A 587 -35.13 -26.71 0.67
CA GLU A 587 -36.43 -27.25 1.14
C GLU A 587 -36.97 -26.52 2.37
N ASN A 588 -36.07 -25.96 3.20
CA ASN A 588 -36.40 -25.23 4.42
C ASN A 588 -36.57 -23.71 4.25
N GLN A 589 -36.54 -23.15 3.03
CA GLN A 589 -36.62 -21.70 2.76
C GLN A 589 -35.70 -20.85 3.65
N SER A 590 -34.49 -21.38 3.92
CA SER A 590 -33.61 -20.87 4.97
C SER A 590 -32.82 -19.61 4.58
N SER A 591 -32.79 -19.26 3.29
CA SER A 591 -32.08 -18.09 2.76
C SER A 591 -32.70 -16.76 3.20
N LEU A 592 -31.89 -15.71 3.19
CA LEU A 592 -32.31 -14.41 3.71
C LEU A 592 -33.36 -13.75 2.83
N ILE A 593 -33.39 -14.06 1.53
CA ILE A 593 -34.45 -13.56 0.65
C ILE A 593 -35.84 -13.92 1.18
N TYR A 594 -36.08 -15.14 1.67
CA TYR A 594 -37.38 -15.54 2.25
C TYR A 594 -37.74 -14.79 3.54
N ARG A 595 -36.74 -14.23 4.22
CA ARG A 595 -36.93 -13.41 5.43
C ARG A 595 -37.15 -11.93 5.13
N LEU A 596 -36.90 -11.49 3.89
CA LEU A 596 -37.12 -10.12 3.46
C LEU A 596 -38.63 -9.78 3.52
N LYS A 597 -38.96 -8.82 4.38
CA LYS A 597 -40.32 -8.32 4.64
C LYS A 597 -40.33 -6.79 4.70
N GLY A 598 -41.44 -6.18 4.31
CA GLY A 598 -41.68 -4.73 4.39
C GLY A 598 -40.60 -3.93 3.66
N SER A 599 -40.07 -2.91 4.32
CA SER A 599 -39.00 -2.05 3.83
C SER A 599 -37.62 -2.49 4.34
N GLY A 600 -37.36 -3.79 4.52
CA GLY A 600 -35.99 -4.27 4.80
C GLY A 600 -35.04 -4.00 3.62
N SER A 601 -33.77 -3.75 3.90
CA SER A 601 -32.74 -3.66 2.85
C SER A 601 -32.15 -5.04 2.60
N TYR A 602 -32.04 -5.45 1.34
CA TYR A 602 -31.51 -6.75 0.95
C TYR A 602 -30.54 -6.58 -0.21
N CYS A 603 -29.42 -7.28 -0.12
CA CYS A 603 -28.50 -7.43 -1.23
C CYS A 603 -27.91 -8.83 -1.25
N ALA A 604 -27.56 -9.27 -2.45
CA ALA A 604 -26.89 -10.54 -2.68
C ALA A 604 -25.95 -10.41 -3.87
N ILE A 605 -24.85 -11.15 -3.84
CA ILE A 605 -23.92 -11.25 -4.96
C ILE A 605 -23.43 -12.68 -5.04
N GLY A 606 -23.48 -13.30 -6.20
CA GLY A 606 -22.97 -14.65 -6.38
C GLY A 606 -22.76 -15.02 -7.83
N GLN A 607 -22.10 -16.15 -8.02
CA GLN A 607 -21.96 -16.77 -9.32
C GLN A 607 -23.17 -17.66 -9.59
N VAL A 608 -23.76 -17.58 -10.79
CA VAL A 608 -24.73 -18.57 -11.29
C VAL A 608 -24.00 -19.91 -11.37
N ILE A 609 -24.48 -20.92 -10.66
CA ILE A 609 -23.85 -22.24 -10.63
C ILE A 609 -24.64 -23.27 -11.44
N THR A 610 -23.94 -24.27 -11.97
CA THR A 610 -24.54 -25.51 -12.48
C THR A 610 -24.54 -26.59 -11.41
N ASN A 611 -25.47 -27.55 -11.52
CA ASN A 611 -25.59 -28.67 -10.58
C ASN A 611 -24.23 -29.33 -10.30
N GLY A 612 -23.87 -29.42 -9.01
CA GLY A 612 -22.63 -30.01 -8.53
C GLY A 612 -21.45 -29.03 -8.30
N GLU A 613 -21.56 -27.76 -8.73
CA GLU A 613 -20.56 -26.75 -8.35
C GLU A 613 -20.83 -26.22 -6.93
N THR A 614 -19.78 -26.06 -6.13
CA THR A 614 -19.91 -25.43 -4.81
C THR A 614 -20.24 -23.94 -4.96
N PRO A 615 -21.25 -23.42 -4.25
CA PRO A 615 -21.65 -22.03 -4.41
C PRO A 615 -20.60 -21.06 -3.85
N ILE A 616 -20.44 -19.91 -4.50
CA ILE A 616 -19.76 -18.73 -3.95
C ILE A 616 -20.71 -17.54 -4.05
N PHE A 617 -21.27 -17.15 -2.91
CA PHE A 617 -22.18 -16.03 -2.83
C PHE A 617 -22.15 -15.38 -1.45
N SER A 618 -22.41 -14.09 -1.44
CA SER A 618 -22.68 -13.26 -0.27
C SER A 618 -24.15 -12.88 -0.28
N GLU A 619 -24.80 -12.98 0.86
CA GLU A 619 -26.20 -12.58 1.03
C GLU A 619 -26.32 -11.79 2.34
N SER A 620 -27.05 -10.68 2.34
CA SER A 620 -27.25 -9.88 3.54
C SER A 620 -28.60 -9.19 3.58
N LEU A 621 -29.11 -9.06 4.80
CA LEU A 621 -30.42 -8.50 5.12
C LEU A 621 -30.29 -7.58 6.33
N SER A 622 -30.91 -6.41 6.28
CA SER A 622 -31.07 -5.54 7.43
C SER A 622 -32.54 -5.18 7.64
N LEU A 623 -32.86 -4.79 8.87
CA LEU A 623 -34.19 -4.26 9.21
C LEU A 623 -34.46 -2.96 8.45
N ALA A 624 -35.74 -2.56 8.44
CA ALA A 624 -36.15 -1.28 7.88
C ALA A 624 -35.35 -0.11 8.49
N GLY A 625 -34.96 0.85 7.65
CA GLY A 625 -34.20 2.01 8.08
C GLY A 625 -32.69 1.81 8.18
N LYS A 626 -32.16 0.63 7.84
CA LYS A 626 -30.72 0.35 7.90
C LYS A 626 -30.20 -0.17 6.55
N PRO A 627 -29.01 0.26 6.09
CA PRO A 627 -28.41 -0.27 4.88
C PRO A 627 -27.80 -1.64 5.14
N THR A 628 -27.64 -2.44 4.08
CA THR A 628 -26.87 -3.68 4.10
C THR A 628 -25.92 -3.72 2.91
N THR A 629 -24.89 -4.56 2.97
CA THR A 629 -23.87 -4.62 1.94
C THR A 629 -23.32 -6.02 1.75
N CYS A 630 -23.17 -6.41 0.49
CA CYS A 630 -22.50 -7.63 0.07
C CYS A 630 -21.27 -7.26 -0.76
N SER A 631 -20.24 -8.12 -0.73
CA SER A 631 -19.07 -7.99 -1.59
C SER A 631 -18.54 -9.35 -2.03
N LEU A 632 -18.25 -9.50 -3.32
CA LEU A 632 -17.71 -10.71 -3.92
C LEU A 632 -16.37 -10.41 -4.60
N ARG A 633 -15.33 -11.17 -4.24
CA ARG A 633 -14.06 -11.22 -4.97
C ARG A 633 -14.02 -12.52 -5.75
N CYS A 634 -14.03 -12.40 -7.06
CA CYS A 634 -13.98 -13.54 -7.98
C CYS A 634 -12.76 -13.41 -8.88
N GLN A 635 -12.10 -14.51 -9.17
CA GLN A 635 -10.97 -14.49 -10.09
C GLN A 635 -11.43 -14.45 -11.53
N LEU A 636 -10.61 -13.83 -12.38
CA LEU A 636 -10.80 -13.89 -13.82
C LEU A 636 -10.45 -15.31 -14.29
N LYS A 637 -11.45 -16.10 -14.70
CA LYS A 637 -11.28 -17.54 -15.01
C LYS A 637 -10.17 -17.81 -16.03
N TYR A 638 -9.95 -16.90 -16.98
CA TYR A 638 -8.89 -17.05 -17.98
C TYR A 638 -7.46 -17.04 -17.40
N LEU A 639 -7.27 -16.50 -16.19
CA LEU A 639 -5.96 -16.45 -15.53
C LEU A 639 -5.66 -17.71 -14.70
N PHE A 640 -6.70 -18.44 -14.26
CA PHE A 640 -6.59 -19.48 -13.22
C PHE A 640 -7.22 -20.82 -13.63
N GLN A 641 -7.17 -21.15 -14.92
CA GLN A 641 -7.63 -22.44 -15.40
C GLN A 641 -6.91 -23.57 -14.64
N ASN A 642 -7.68 -24.46 -14.01
CA ASN A 642 -7.20 -25.63 -13.28
C ASN A 642 -6.40 -25.37 -11.99
N VAL A 643 -6.52 -24.18 -11.39
CA VAL A 643 -5.93 -23.92 -10.07
C VAL A 643 -6.93 -24.31 -8.98
N PRO A 644 -6.62 -25.23 -8.05
CA PRO A 644 -7.50 -25.53 -6.93
C PRO A 644 -7.60 -24.32 -6.00
N GLY A 645 -8.75 -24.11 -5.39
CA GLY A 645 -8.99 -23.00 -4.48
C GLY A 645 -10.14 -23.28 -3.53
N ASN A 646 -10.19 -22.49 -2.47
CA ASN A 646 -11.25 -22.52 -1.47
C ASN A 646 -12.23 -21.38 -1.73
N LYS A 647 -13.52 -21.66 -1.61
CA LYS A 647 -14.58 -20.66 -1.62
C LYS A 647 -14.90 -20.29 -0.18
N PHE A 648 -14.72 -19.04 0.17
CA PHE A 648 -15.00 -18.52 1.51
C PHE A 648 -16.19 -17.58 1.45
N THR A 649 -17.08 -17.67 2.44
CA THR A 649 -18.08 -16.64 2.74
C THR A 649 -18.03 -16.33 4.22
N VAL A 650 -18.06 -15.05 4.55
CA VAL A 650 -18.04 -14.52 5.92
C VAL A 650 -19.15 -13.49 6.03
N ALA A 651 -20.15 -13.77 6.86
CA ALA A 651 -21.20 -12.83 7.23
C ALA A 651 -20.99 -12.37 8.67
N SER A 652 -21.18 -11.07 8.90
CA SER A 652 -20.88 -10.41 10.18
C SER A 652 -22.01 -9.47 10.56
N LYS A 653 -22.37 -9.45 11.83
CA LYS A 653 -23.47 -8.64 12.38
C LYS A 653 -23.07 -8.08 13.74
N GLY A 654 -22.76 -6.79 13.75
CA GLY A 654 -22.66 -5.98 14.96
C GLY A 654 -24.04 -5.54 15.47
N GLY A 655 -24.07 -5.07 16.71
CA GLY A 655 -25.24 -4.66 17.46
C GLY A 655 -26.05 -5.80 18.08
N SER A 656 -26.90 -5.44 19.05
CA SER A 656 -27.75 -6.37 19.80
C SER A 656 -29.13 -6.59 19.19
N ASP A 657 -29.43 -5.98 18.04
CA ASP A 657 -30.77 -6.02 17.47
C ASP A 657 -31.12 -7.46 17.06
N GLY A 658 -31.99 -8.07 17.86
CA GLY A 658 -32.27 -9.50 17.90
C GLY A 658 -32.89 -10.09 16.63
N ASN A 659 -32.79 -11.41 16.56
CA ASN A 659 -33.66 -12.40 15.88
C ASN A 659 -34.39 -11.91 14.63
N GLY A 660 -33.72 -11.89 13.48
CA GLY A 660 -34.41 -11.75 12.20
C GLY A 660 -33.49 -11.61 10.99
N CYS A 661 -32.41 -10.85 11.15
CA CYS A 661 -31.47 -10.53 10.07
C CYS A 661 -30.30 -11.52 9.93
N GLY A 662 -30.35 -12.70 10.55
CA GLY A 662 -29.20 -13.61 10.67
C GLY A 662 -28.20 -13.19 11.75
N GLY A 663 -27.09 -13.92 11.84
CA GLY A 663 -25.97 -13.68 12.76
C GLY A 663 -24.64 -13.93 12.03
N ALA A 664 -23.53 -13.89 12.77
CA ALA A 664 -22.23 -14.23 12.23
C ALA A 664 -22.23 -15.64 11.64
N GLN A 665 -21.70 -15.77 10.42
CA GLN A 665 -21.65 -17.03 9.69
C GLN A 665 -20.32 -17.12 8.93
N ILE A 666 -19.69 -18.28 8.94
CA ILE A 666 -18.49 -18.56 8.15
C ILE A 666 -18.70 -19.88 7.43
N THR A 667 -18.59 -19.87 6.11
CA THR A 667 -18.67 -21.07 5.26
C THR A 667 -17.39 -21.28 4.48
N ILE A 668 -16.99 -22.53 4.30
CA ILE A 668 -15.87 -22.94 3.45
C ILE A 668 -16.39 -23.97 2.45
N ASN A 669 -16.22 -23.71 1.15
CA ASN A 669 -16.65 -24.57 0.04
C ASN A 669 -18.15 -24.92 0.11
N GLY A 670 -18.98 -23.96 0.53
CA GLY A 670 -20.42 -24.14 0.71
C GLY A 670 -20.82 -24.80 2.04
N THR A 671 -19.87 -25.36 2.80
CA THR A 671 -20.14 -25.94 4.12
C THR A 671 -20.07 -24.89 5.21
N GLU A 672 -21.12 -24.78 6.02
CA GLU A 672 -21.18 -23.89 7.18
C GLU A 672 -20.31 -24.42 8.32
N ILE A 673 -19.29 -23.64 8.73
CA ILE A 673 -18.35 -23.98 9.80
C ILE A 673 -18.78 -23.31 11.12
N ILE A 674 -19.13 -22.03 11.03
CA ILE A 674 -19.76 -21.27 12.12
C ILE A 674 -21.09 -20.73 11.61
N GLY A 675 -22.15 -20.91 12.39
CA GLY A 675 -23.48 -20.37 12.11
C GLY A 675 -24.58 -21.25 12.68
N ALA A 676 -25.84 -20.96 12.32
CA ALA A 676 -27.01 -21.66 12.87
C ALA A 676 -27.11 -23.14 12.47
N ASN A 677 -26.58 -23.51 11.30
CA ASN A 677 -26.56 -24.88 10.80
C ASN A 677 -25.16 -25.50 10.83
N GLY A 678 -24.15 -24.73 11.25
CA GLY A 678 -22.78 -25.20 11.38
C GLY A 678 -22.56 -26.05 12.64
N PRO A 679 -21.41 -26.75 12.74
CA PRO A 679 -21.04 -27.52 13.93
C PRO A 679 -20.75 -26.63 15.15
N THR A 680 -20.60 -25.32 14.97
CA THR A 680 -20.33 -24.36 16.04
C THR A 680 -21.22 -23.12 15.89
N LEU A 681 -21.91 -22.78 16.97
CA LEU A 681 -22.74 -21.57 17.01
C LEU A 681 -21.85 -20.33 17.19
N PRO A 682 -22.21 -19.18 16.58
CA PRO A 682 -21.49 -17.94 16.79
C PRO A 682 -21.64 -17.44 18.22
N ILE A 683 -20.58 -16.87 18.78
CA ILE A 683 -20.57 -16.21 20.09
C ILE A 683 -20.49 -14.68 19.93
N ASP A 684 -20.96 -13.92 20.92
CA ASP A 684 -20.70 -12.48 21.00
C ASP A 684 -19.19 -12.21 21.05
N GLY A 685 -18.68 -11.41 20.11
CA GLY A 685 -17.23 -11.15 19.97
C GLY A 685 -16.68 -11.52 18.58
N LEU A 686 -15.44 -12.00 18.55
CA LEU A 686 -14.76 -12.48 17.35
C LEU A 686 -15.04 -13.96 17.13
N ASN A 687 -15.54 -14.30 15.95
CA ASN A 687 -15.67 -15.67 15.48
C ASN A 687 -14.66 -15.88 14.36
N VAL A 688 -13.68 -16.75 14.60
CA VAL A 688 -12.50 -16.89 13.74
C VAL A 688 -12.40 -18.33 13.24
N VAL A 689 -12.22 -18.49 11.93
CA VAL A 689 -11.88 -19.77 11.32
C VAL A 689 -10.52 -19.63 10.64
N VAL A 690 -9.61 -20.55 10.96
CA VAL A 690 -8.30 -20.65 10.36
C VAL A 690 -8.26 -21.89 9.48
N LEU A 691 -7.84 -21.71 8.23
CA LEU A 691 -7.43 -22.82 7.37
C LEU A 691 -5.91 -22.72 7.22
N LYS A 692 -5.20 -23.57 7.95
CA LYS A 692 -3.74 -23.62 7.89
C LYS A 692 -3.29 -23.93 6.47
N HIS A 693 -2.13 -23.41 6.12
CA HIS A 693 -1.57 -23.57 4.80
C HIS A 693 -1.46 -25.06 4.41
N LEU A 694 -2.05 -25.44 3.26
CA LEU A 694 -2.17 -26.82 2.74
C LEU A 694 -3.04 -27.79 3.54
N GLU A 695 -3.59 -27.38 4.68
CA GLU A 695 -4.53 -28.19 5.43
C GLU A 695 -5.95 -28.01 4.88
N THR A 696 -6.75 -29.07 4.92
CA THR A 696 -8.16 -29.06 4.49
C THR A 696 -9.12 -28.86 5.65
N LYS A 697 -8.67 -29.13 6.88
CA LYS A 697 -9.51 -29.07 8.08
C LYS A 697 -9.46 -27.65 8.69
N PRO A 698 -10.60 -26.96 8.82
CA PRO A 698 -10.65 -25.69 9.50
C PRO A 698 -10.45 -25.84 11.02
N ILE A 699 -9.80 -24.85 11.63
CA ILE A 699 -9.63 -24.69 13.07
C ILE A 699 -10.49 -23.50 13.51
N ILE A 700 -11.28 -23.67 14.55
CA ILE A 700 -12.21 -22.66 15.05
C ILE A 700 -11.63 -22.01 16.31
N HIS A 701 -11.63 -20.68 16.35
CA HIS A 701 -11.33 -19.88 17.54
C HIS A 701 -12.44 -18.87 17.78
N GLN A 702 -12.76 -18.62 19.04
CA GLN A 702 -13.85 -17.76 19.45
C GLN A 702 -13.38 -16.90 20.64
N TYR A 703 -13.48 -15.58 20.50
CA TYR A 703 -12.99 -14.63 21.50
C TYR A 703 -14.09 -13.67 21.92
N LYS A 704 -14.50 -13.74 23.18
CA LYS A 704 -15.50 -12.85 23.78
C LYS A 704 -14.90 -11.50 24.17
N VAL A 705 -14.35 -10.79 23.19
CA VAL A 705 -13.63 -9.51 23.39
C VAL A 705 -14.49 -8.39 23.98
N LEU A 706 -15.81 -8.54 23.99
CA LEU A 706 -16.72 -7.65 24.72
C LEU A 706 -16.71 -7.90 26.23
N GLU A 707 -16.52 -9.14 26.65
CA GLU A 707 -16.48 -9.55 28.07
C GLU A 707 -15.05 -9.38 28.64
N ASP A 708 -14.01 -9.62 27.83
CA ASP A 708 -12.61 -9.48 28.23
C ASP A 708 -11.75 -8.93 27.08
N GLU A 709 -11.32 -7.67 27.18
CA GLU A 709 -10.46 -7.04 26.17
C GLU A 709 -9.08 -7.70 26.06
N ASN A 710 -8.60 -8.41 27.09
CA ASN A 710 -7.30 -9.08 27.03
C ASN A 710 -7.27 -10.24 26.03
N LEU A 711 -8.45 -10.73 25.59
CA LEU A 711 -8.54 -11.72 24.53
C LEU A 711 -8.04 -11.19 23.18
N TRP A 712 -7.86 -9.88 23.01
CA TRP A 712 -7.14 -9.33 21.86
C TRP A 712 -5.69 -9.79 21.81
N PHE A 713 -5.03 -9.94 22.97
CA PHE A 713 -3.68 -10.50 23.03
C PHE A 713 -3.66 -11.98 22.62
N SER A 714 -4.66 -12.76 23.02
CA SER A 714 -4.79 -14.16 22.61
C SER A 714 -5.08 -14.32 21.12
N PHE A 715 -5.90 -13.44 20.53
CA PHE A 715 -6.12 -13.40 19.09
C PHE A 715 -4.83 -13.03 18.35
N TYR A 716 -4.10 -12.03 18.86
CA TYR A 716 -2.81 -11.62 18.36
C TYR A 716 -1.76 -12.74 18.38
N GLN A 717 -1.63 -13.45 19.50
CA GLN A 717 -0.77 -14.62 19.64
C GLN A 717 -1.12 -15.70 18.61
N MET A 718 -2.41 -16.05 18.51
CA MET A 718 -2.87 -17.04 17.55
C MET A 718 -2.47 -16.67 16.12
N VAL A 719 -2.74 -15.45 15.66
CA VAL A 719 -2.39 -14.99 14.30
C VAL A 719 -0.88 -14.95 14.09
N ASN A 720 -0.12 -14.51 15.09
CA ASN A 720 1.33 -14.44 15.04
C ASN A 720 1.98 -15.83 14.86
N ASP A 721 1.40 -16.85 15.49
CA ASP A 721 1.92 -18.22 15.46
C ASP A 721 1.47 -19.01 14.22
N LEU A 722 0.59 -18.44 13.38
CA LEU A 722 0.18 -19.07 12.13
C LEU A 722 1.34 -19.13 11.11
N PRO A 723 1.48 -20.26 10.40
CA PRO A 723 2.33 -20.31 9.22
C PRO A 723 1.89 -19.26 8.18
N LYS A 724 2.88 -18.63 7.53
CA LYS A 724 2.64 -17.76 6.36
C LYS A 724 1.79 -18.50 5.32
N GLY A 725 0.83 -17.79 4.72
CA GLY A 725 -0.09 -18.36 3.74
C GLY A 725 -1.35 -19.02 4.33
N SER A 726 -1.48 -19.12 5.65
CA SER A 726 -2.72 -19.59 6.30
C SER A 726 -3.86 -18.60 6.08
N SER A 727 -5.06 -19.08 5.73
CA SER A 727 -6.25 -18.24 5.56
C SER A 727 -6.92 -18.01 6.91
N VAL A 728 -7.33 -16.77 7.18
CA VAL A 728 -7.98 -16.36 8.43
C VAL A 728 -9.27 -15.63 8.09
N LEU A 729 -10.39 -16.22 8.52
CA LEU A 729 -11.75 -15.72 8.31
C LEU A 729 -12.25 -15.17 9.64
N VAL A 730 -12.71 -13.93 9.70
CA VAL A 730 -13.22 -13.32 10.93
C VAL A 730 -14.59 -12.70 10.70
N ALA A 731 -15.57 -13.15 11.49
CA ALA A 731 -16.89 -12.56 11.60
C ALA A 731 -17.10 -11.97 12.99
N ILE A 732 -17.71 -10.79 13.06
CA ILE A 732 -18.12 -10.16 14.32
C ILE A 732 -19.58 -10.52 14.58
N GLN A 733 -19.86 -10.87 15.83
CA GLN A 733 -21.22 -11.01 16.34
C GLN A 733 -21.37 -10.01 17.50
N LYS A 734 -22.37 -9.14 17.40
CA LYS A 734 -22.72 -8.08 18.35
C LYS A 734 -21.66 -6.99 18.53
N SER A 735 -20.43 -7.31 18.93
CA SER A 735 -19.41 -6.31 19.19
C SER A 735 -18.00 -6.83 19.02
N MET A 736 -17.08 -5.94 18.65
CA MET A 736 -15.64 -6.19 18.70
C MET A 736 -14.96 -5.70 19.99
N GLY A 737 -15.75 -5.33 21.01
CA GLY A 737 -15.26 -4.78 22.28
C GLY A 737 -14.82 -3.31 22.17
N THR A 738 -14.62 -2.69 23.34
CA THR A 738 -13.97 -1.38 23.48
C THR A 738 -12.46 -1.50 23.32
N MET A 739 -11.79 -0.37 23.07
CA MET A 739 -10.37 -0.34 22.74
C MET A 739 -9.61 0.74 23.49
N SER A 740 -8.76 0.32 24.43
CA SER A 740 -7.80 1.20 25.11
C SER A 740 -6.39 0.63 25.10
N GLY A 741 -5.38 1.52 25.17
CA GLY A 741 -3.96 1.16 25.35
C GLY A 741 -3.43 0.10 24.36
N LEU A 742 -2.74 -0.91 24.90
CA LEU A 742 -2.08 -1.97 24.14
C LEU A 742 -3.06 -2.89 23.39
N ASN A 743 -4.31 -3.04 23.83
CA ASN A 743 -5.30 -3.86 23.13
C ASN A 743 -5.61 -3.29 21.74
N ARG A 744 -5.55 -1.95 21.59
CA ARG A 744 -5.62 -1.29 20.27
C ARG A 744 -4.49 -1.75 19.36
N TYR A 745 -3.26 -1.78 19.87
CA TYR A 745 -2.11 -2.30 19.13
C TYR A 745 -2.31 -3.78 18.74
N TYR A 746 -2.73 -4.64 19.67
CA TYR A 746 -2.92 -6.06 19.38
C TYR A 746 -3.97 -6.31 18.30
N LYS A 747 -5.14 -5.64 18.35
CA LYS A 747 -6.13 -5.68 17.26
C LYS A 747 -5.51 -5.25 15.93
N LYS A 748 -4.89 -4.07 15.93
CA LYS A 748 -4.33 -3.42 14.74
C LYS A 748 -3.31 -4.32 14.05
N THR A 749 -2.37 -4.82 14.84
CA THR A 749 -1.30 -5.71 14.38
C THR A 749 -1.86 -7.07 13.93
N SER A 750 -2.84 -7.65 14.64
CA SER A 750 -3.50 -8.90 14.24
C SER A 750 -4.15 -8.80 12.86
N PHE A 751 -4.94 -7.75 12.63
CA PHE A 751 -5.60 -7.56 11.34
C PHE A 751 -4.59 -7.21 10.24
N ARG A 752 -3.56 -6.38 10.52
CA ARG A 752 -2.48 -6.10 9.56
C ARG A 752 -1.74 -7.37 9.13
N MET A 753 -1.45 -8.28 10.06
CA MET A 753 -0.78 -9.55 9.77
C MET A 753 -1.58 -10.44 8.80
N ILE A 754 -2.90 -10.25 8.70
CA ILE A 754 -3.77 -10.97 7.77
C ILE A 754 -4.26 -10.11 6.60
N GLY A 755 -3.72 -8.90 6.44
CA GLY A 755 -4.01 -8.00 5.33
C GLY A 755 -5.20 -7.06 5.50
N GLY A 756 -5.81 -6.98 6.68
CA GLY A 756 -6.90 -6.04 6.97
C GLY A 756 -6.41 -4.60 7.13
N ALA A 757 -7.31 -3.65 6.90
CA ALA A 757 -7.08 -2.21 7.06
C ALA A 757 -8.33 -1.41 7.45
N LEU A 758 -9.54 -1.88 7.13
CA LEU A 758 -10.80 -1.16 7.41
C LEU A 758 -11.27 -1.28 8.87
N TYR A 759 -10.55 -2.02 9.73
CA TYR A 759 -10.89 -2.22 11.13
C TYR A 759 -10.66 -0.98 12.01
N ASN A 760 -9.91 0.03 11.54
CA ASN A 760 -9.55 1.21 12.31
C ASN A 760 -10.70 2.20 12.48
N ASN A 761 -11.53 2.35 11.44
CA ASN A 761 -12.65 3.29 11.46
C ASN A 761 -13.86 2.81 12.27
N THR A 762 -13.78 1.63 12.92
CA THR A 762 -14.84 1.11 13.79
C THR A 762 -14.87 1.86 15.12
N LEU A 763 -15.22 3.15 15.04
CA LEU A 763 -15.48 4.02 16.19
C LEU A 763 -16.65 3.50 17.05
N TYR A 764 -17.48 2.62 16.47
CA TYR A 764 -18.60 2.01 17.14
C TYR A 764 -18.28 0.56 17.52
N ASN A 765 -18.33 0.27 18.82
CA ASN A 765 -18.17 -1.09 19.37
C ASN A 765 -19.13 -2.09 18.70
N PHE A 766 -20.24 -1.61 18.16
CA PHE A 766 -21.32 -2.40 17.54
C PHE A 766 -21.27 -2.41 16.01
N ALA A 767 -20.18 -1.95 15.39
CA ALA A 767 -20.01 -2.02 13.94
C ALA A 767 -19.89 -3.48 13.47
N SER A 768 -20.48 -3.78 12.32
CA SER A 768 -20.26 -5.03 11.61
C SER A 768 -18.94 -4.96 10.85
N TYR A 769 -18.15 -6.02 10.93
CA TYR A 769 -16.89 -6.14 10.20
C TYR A 769 -16.65 -7.60 9.81
N ALA A 770 -16.35 -7.86 8.55
CA ALA A 770 -15.99 -9.18 8.05
C ALA A 770 -14.67 -9.09 7.31
N ILE A 771 -13.82 -10.10 7.46
CA ILE A 771 -12.56 -10.20 6.74
C ILE A 771 -12.26 -11.64 6.33
N ILE A 772 -11.83 -11.79 5.08
CA ILE A 772 -11.17 -12.97 4.51
C ILE A 772 -9.73 -12.54 4.24
N GLY A 773 -8.85 -12.88 5.17
CA GLY A 773 -7.44 -12.50 5.15
C GLY A 773 -6.51 -13.70 5.01
N ARG A 774 -5.22 -13.43 4.85
CA ARG A 774 -4.17 -14.46 4.79
C ARG A 774 -2.94 -14.00 5.54
N LYS A 775 -2.38 -14.85 6.40
CA LYS A 775 -1.19 -14.52 7.18
C LYS A 775 -0.01 -14.20 6.25
N GLY A 776 0.57 -13.02 6.43
CA GLY A 776 1.78 -12.55 5.75
C GLY A 776 1.53 -11.73 4.48
N ILE A 777 0.28 -11.33 4.22
CA ILE A 777 -0.04 -10.38 3.15
C ILE A 777 -0.06 -8.94 3.69
N ALA A 778 0.31 -7.97 2.87
CA ALA A 778 0.33 -6.56 3.28
C ALA A 778 -1.09 -6.03 3.59
N PRO A 779 -1.22 -5.00 4.45
CA PRO A 779 -2.51 -4.38 4.79
C PRO A 779 -3.29 -3.93 3.54
N SER A 780 -4.63 -3.89 3.64
CA SER A 780 -5.58 -3.67 2.54
C SER A 780 -5.66 -4.77 1.47
N ASN A 781 -4.89 -5.86 1.52
CA ASN A 781 -5.02 -6.94 0.54
C ASN A 781 -6.10 -7.97 0.88
N ALA A 782 -6.52 -8.05 2.14
CA ALA A 782 -7.63 -8.89 2.52
C ALA A 782 -8.92 -8.45 1.82
N HIS A 783 -9.83 -9.38 1.62
CA HIS A 783 -11.21 -9.00 1.30
C HIS A 783 -11.87 -8.65 2.63
N GLU A 784 -12.23 -7.39 2.83
CA GLU A 784 -12.85 -6.91 4.06
C GLU A 784 -14.01 -5.96 3.76
N LEU A 785 -14.99 -5.94 4.65
CA LEU A 785 -16.14 -5.05 4.56
C LEU A 785 -16.57 -4.63 5.96
N ARG A 786 -17.08 -3.40 6.05
CA ARG A 786 -17.43 -2.72 7.29
C ARG A 786 -18.78 -2.00 7.13
N CYS A 787 -19.56 -1.99 8.20
CA CYS A 787 -20.75 -1.16 8.34
C CYS A 787 -20.79 -0.60 9.77
N ASP A 788 -20.88 0.73 9.91
CA ASP A 788 -20.99 1.39 11.22
C ASP A 788 -22.30 1.10 11.94
N GLN A 789 -23.32 0.69 11.18
CA GLN A 789 -24.63 0.36 11.72
C GLN A 789 -24.72 -1.11 12.09
N SER A 790 -25.66 -1.45 12.96
CA SER A 790 -25.98 -2.83 13.36
C SER A 790 -26.72 -3.61 12.25
N SER A 791 -26.07 -3.72 11.10
CA SER A 791 -26.59 -4.39 9.91
C SER A 791 -25.77 -5.62 9.57
N LEU A 792 -26.42 -6.69 9.12
CA LEU A 792 -25.69 -7.81 8.53
C LEU A 792 -24.95 -7.32 7.28
N LEU A 793 -23.69 -7.69 7.17
CA LEU A 793 -22.91 -7.60 5.94
C LEU A 793 -22.30 -8.95 5.62
N SER A 794 -21.97 -9.19 4.35
CA SER A 794 -21.39 -10.45 3.90
C SER A 794 -20.33 -10.21 2.83
N ILE A 795 -19.26 -10.97 2.92
CA ILE A 795 -18.20 -11.01 1.93
C ILE A 795 -17.94 -12.43 1.48
N SER A 796 -17.58 -12.59 0.21
CA SER A 796 -17.21 -13.88 -0.35
C SER A 796 -15.97 -13.74 -1.22
N SER A 797 -15.09 -14.74 -1.17
CA SER A 797 -13.89 -14.77 -1.98
C SER A 797 -13.59 -16.20 -2.43
N TRP A 798 -13.11 -16.35 -3.66
CA TRP A 798 -12.41 -17.55 -4.08
C TRP A 798 -10.92 -17.32 -3.89
N GLU A 799 -10.26 -18.19 -3.14
CA GLU A 799 -8.85 -18.06 -2.79
C GLU A 799 -8.07 -19.30 -3.27
N PRO A 800 -7.01 -19.13 -4.09
CA PRO A 800 -6.24 -20.24 -4.63
C PRO A 800 -5.50 -20.97 -3.51
N GLN A 801 -5.51 -22.29 -3.55
CA GLN A 801 -4.67 -23.15 -2.72
C GLN A 801 -3.25 -23.10 -3.28
N TYR A 802 -2.38 -22.33 -2.63
CA TYR A 802 -0.99 -22.24 -3.04
C TYR A 802 -0.20 -23.44 -2.52
N LYS A 803 0.53 -24.15 -3.40
CA LYS A 803 1.63 -25.03 -3.00
C LYS A 803 2.92 -24.25 -3.18
N PRO A 804 3.55 -23.72 -2.12
CA PRO A 804 4.86 -23.13 -2.25
C PRO A 804 5.77 -24.24 -2.75
N ARG A 805 6.33 -24.07 -3.94
CA ARG A 805 7.46 -24.90 -4.35
C ARG A 805 8.54 -24.71 -3.28
N GLY A 806 9.10 -25.79 -2.75
CA GLY A 806 9.96 -25.78 -1.56
C GLY A 806 11.18 -24.83 -1.61
N ASP A 807 11.53 -24.30 -2.78
CA ASP A 807 12.58 -23.30 -2.99
C ASP A 807 12.07 -21.85 -3.10
N GLN A 808 10.76 -21.62 -3.12
CA GLN A 808 10.11 -20.33 -3.36
C GLN A 808 9.56 -19.64 -2.10
N VAL A 809 9.55 -20.31 -0.94
CA VAL A 809 9.31 -19.61 0.35
C VAL A 809 10.38 -18.54 0.61
N ASN A 810 11.57 -18.70 0.00
CA ASN A 810 12.65 -17.72 -0.01
C ASN A 810 12.55 -16.68 -1.15
N LEU A 811 11.56 -16.78 -2.06
CA LEU A 811 11.29 -15.77 -3.10
C LEU A 811 10.28 -14.68 -2.67
N ILE A 812 9.72 -14.80 -1.45
CA ILE A 812 9.02 -13.67 -0.76
C ILE A 812 10.01 -12.52 -0.45
N GLY A 813 11.31 -12.71 -0.73
CA GLY A 813 12.32 -11.64 -0.68
C GLY A 813 12.56 -10.91 -2.01
N VAL A 814 11.81 -11.20 -3.08
CA VAL A 814 12.04 -10.64 -4.44
C VAL A 814 10.93 -9.66 -4.83
N HIS A 815 10.39 -8.97 -3.84
CA HIS A 815 9.45 -7.90 -4.07
C HIS A 815 10.21 -6.71 -4.63
N SER A 816 9.85 -6.28 -5.85
CA SER A 816 10.06 -4.88 -6.17
C SER A 816 9.46 -4.11 -4.99
N ILE A 817 10.17 -3.11 -4.50
CA ILE A 817 9.82 -2.28 -3.34
C ILE A 817 8.38 -1.67 -3.47
N PHE A 818 7.76 -1.85 -4.63
CA PHE A 818 6.47 -1.37 -5.11
C PHE A 818 5.44 -2.46 -5.42
N SER A 819 5.73 -3.73 -5.08
CA SER A 819 4.86 -4.86 -5.39
C SER A 819 3.77 -5.04 -4.33
N VAL A 820 2.65 -5.61 -4.77
CA VAL A 820 1.61 -6.13 -3.89
C VAL A 820 1.86 -7.64 -3.80
N PRO A 821 2.40 -8.15 -2.67
CA PRO A 821 2.99 -9.49 -2.58
C PRO A 821 2.09 -10.66 -3.05
N VAL A 822 0.78 -10.50 -2.91
CA VAL A 822 -0.21 -11.54 -3.25
C VAL A 822 -0.27 -11.84 -4.75
N PHE A 823 0.13 -10.90 -5.62
CA PHE A 823 -0.13 -11.00 -7.05
C PHE A 823 1.04 -11.52 -7.88
N GLU A 824 2.27 -11.32 -7.42
CA GLU A 824 3.47 -11.79 -8.15
C GLU A 824 3.62 -13.32 -8.11
N GLU A 825 3.20 -13.98 -7.01
CA GLU A 825 3.24 -15.44 -6.91
C GLU A 825 2.21 -16.13 -7.82
N LEU A 826 1.01 -15.56 -7.94
CA LEU A 826 -0.07 -16.09 -8.78
C LEU A 826 0.25 -15.98 -10.27
N MET A 827 0.90 -14.89 -10.69
CA MET A 827 1.30 -14.66 -12.08
C MET A 827 2.42 -15.61 -12.54
N LYS A 828 3.27 -16.11 -11.63
CA LYS A 828 4.31 -17.12 -11.97
C LYS A 828 3.73 -18.49 -12.30
N LEU A 829 2.46 -18.74 -11.95
CA LEU A 829 1.78 -20.02 -12.18
C LEU A 829 0.96 -20.05 -13.48
N SER A 830 0.75 -18.90 -14.13
CA SER A 830 -0.02 -18.82 -15.38
C SER A 830 0.93 -18.55 -16.57
N PRO A 831 1.21 -19.55 -17.44
CA PRO A 831 2.14 -19.40 -18.56
C PRO A 831 1.53 -18.65 -19.77
N VAL A 832 0.33 -18.06 -19.64
CA VAL A 832 -0.38 -17.47 -20.78
C VAL A 832 0.07 -16.02 -20.99
N PRO A 833 0.72 -15.67 -22.12
CA PRO A 833 0.98 -14.29 -22.47
C PRO A 833 -0.36 -13.57 -22.67
N VAL A 834 -0.63 -12.58 -21.82
CA VAL A 834 -1.79 -11.72 -21.90
C VAL A 834 -1.66 -10.89 -23.18
N LYS A 835 -2.38 -11.26 -24.25
CA LYS A 835 -2.64 -10.31 -25.33
C LYS A 835 -3.52 -9.22 -24.74
N THR A 836 -3.01 -7.99 -24.70
CA THR A 836 -3.81 -6.79 -24.37
C THR A 836 -4.98 -6.74 -25.35
N ILE A 837 -6.17 -7.09 -24.87
CA ILE A 837 -7.40 -6.93 -25.65
C ILE A 837 -7.63 -5.42 -25.68
N LYS A 838 -7.32 -4.77 -26.81
CA LYS A 838 -7.75 -3.39 -27.02
C LYS A 838 -9.28 -3.39 -26.94
N PRO A 839 -9.91 -2.49 -26.15
CA PRO A 839 -11.35 -2.34 -26.21
C PRO A 839 -11.73 -1.97 -27.65
N ASN A 840 -12.53 -2.82 -28.28
CA ASN A 840 -13.09 -2.54 -29.60
C ASN A 840 -14.01 -1.32 -29.45
N THR A 841 -13.50 -0.15 -29.80
CA THR A 841 -14.24 1.12 -29.86
C THR A 841 -14.98 1.27 -31.18
N GLU A 842 -15.32 0.15 -31.84
CA GLU A 842 -16.24 0.19 -32.97
C GLU A 842 -17.62 0.60 -32.46
N LYS A 843 -17.97 1.85 -32.79
CA LYS A 843 -19.29 2.46 -32.65
C LYS A 843 -20.36 1.46 -33.08
N TYR A 844 -21.19 1.01 -32.14
CA TYR A 844 -22.53 0.52 -32.43
C TYR A 844 -23.36 1.67 -33.02
N ASN A 845 -23.24 1.89 -34.32
CA ASN A 845 -24.23 2.63 -35.10
C ASN A 845 -25.34 1.63 -35.47
N THR A 846 -26.29 1.40 -34.56
CA THR A 846 -27.58 0.82 -34.93
C THR A 846 -28.38 1.84 -35.73
N LYS A 847 -28.20 1.83 -37.06
CA LYS A 847 -29.23 2.33 -37.96
C LYS A 847 -30.36 1.30 -37.98
N CYS A 848 -31.42 1.58 -37.22
CA CYS A 848 -32.75 1.05 -37.53
C CYS A 848 -33.18 1.61 -38.89
N THR A 849 -33.10 0.81 -39.94
CA THR A 849 -33.90 1.02 -41.15
C THR A 849 -35.16 0.17 -41.01
N ILE A 850 -36.28 0.86 -40.83
CA ILE A 850 -37.62 0.31 -41.03
C ILE A 850 -37.76 0.05 -42.54
N ASN A 851 -38.10 -1.19 -42.89
CA ASN A 851 -38.90 -1.55 -44.06
C ASN A 851 -39.75 -2.75 -43.69
#